data_AF-A0A8T2IC74-F1
#
_entry.id   AF-A0A8T2IC74-F1
#
_cell.length_a   1.000
_cell.length_b   1.000
_cell.length_c   1.000
_cell.angle_alpha   90.00
_cell.angle_beta   90.00
_cell.angle_gamma   90.00
#
_symmetry.space_group_name_H-M   'P 1'
#
loop_
_entity.id
_entity.type
_entity.pdbx_description
1 polymer ?
#
loop_
_entity_poly.entity_id
_entity_poly.type
_entity_poly.pdbx_seq_one_letter_code
_entity_poly.pdbx_strand_id
1 'polypeptide(L)'
;MASSDGALSPRDMALRARAASRQLQSLSTTERVAIMHRIADMLEANEAQVMAENAKDVEAATGKTSEALLQRLILKPTKIRQLADGVRAIAAQEEPIGRLISRMEIAEGLTLDKVTSPIGVLLIIFEARPDALPQIAALAIRSGNGLVLKGGKEAIHSNAMLHKLIVDAVAEVAPAVGRDLVGLVTSRDDIDALLKLHDTIDLVIPRGSNQLVSYIQSNTKIPVLGHADGICHIYVDPAADDAMAKSICVDSKVDYPAACNAVEKILVHESLVGDRLNAIMDALKEAGVTLHGGERSSSILNLPIAPSPRHEYSSLDVTIELVSGLDEAIDHIHANGSGHTECIITTDETTAAEFLRKVDSACVFHNASTRFSDGYRFGLGAEVGISTSRIHARGPVGVEGLLTTRYLMRGKGQVVQKDEGVKYTHRAVQKGNNYIWNSGSACIAIASLTYSVAASLVRPLSPGIGVFEIVSVRSALSLLFSHVAYSMSGQTSPLFGERQHMLFLAMRGLIGAAAMDCYYATIQRLPLADAVSLLFLNPVLTAVLAWLLLKETLTWKAFSGSLVSLAGMLFVVRPPFLFSSDDNAAAPGGGGGLNHVFNNNDTGITGGNEDRIDYFDQFRSKDWTPRRLWGVTFGLASAFLAAGAYLTIRVIGKKASAISIAVWFHTAALTHASIFLAFGWPRPAVWPTLLDWVCLAAIAISSFAANILLNRGFQIENAAVGSAVNTTQVIYSHIIGIVVLHEEISWIGALGALMITGGVCIVALENRRSTATTVGVGTIKVERSQALLDGTEMVLTGNYHSRGELDHDDRDISAQERRGLLLQQTDGDGGVGEKRYK
;
A
#
# COMPACT_ATOMS: atom_id res chain seq x y z
N MET A 1 9.74 9.70 53.30
CA MET A 1 10.86 10.68 53.23
C MET A 1 10.76 11.38 51.90
N ALA A 2 10.27 12.62 51.90
CA ALA A 2 10.18 13.45 50.71
C ALA A 2 11.59 14.00 50.40
N SER A 3 12.09 13.76 49.19
CA SER A 3 13.36 14.31 48.73
C SER A 3 13.20 15.82 48.45
N SER A 4 14.13 16.58 49.01
CA SER A 4 14.19 18.04 49.04
C SER A 4 14.82 18.63 47.77
N ASP A 5 14.19 18.43 46.62
CA ASP A 5 14.42 19.21 45.39
C ASP A 5 13.17 19.08 44.52
N GLY A 6 12.71 20.16 43.89
CA GLY A 6 11.46 20.21 43.11
C GLY A 6 11.42 19.33 41.84
N ALA A 7 12.27 18.32 41.72
CA ALA A 7 12.31 17.35 40.65
C ALA A 7 11.25 16.26 40.87
N LEU A 8 10.48 15.95 39.83
CA LEU A 8 9.50 14.86 39.85
C LEU A 8 10.20 13.52 40.02
N SER A 9 9.64 12.62 40.84
CA SER A 9 10.16 11.26 40.91
C SER A 9 9.94 10.52 39.57
N PRO A 10 10.75 9.51 39.23
CA PRO A 10 10.55 8.72 38.01
C PRO A 10 9.15 8.10 37.92
N ARG A 11 8.58 7.72 39.07
CA ARG A 11 7.20 7.20 39.17
C ARG A 11 6.16 8.28 38.86
N ASP A 12 6.33 9.49 39.38
CA ASP A 12 5.43 10.61 39.08
C ASP A 12 5.48 10.98 37.60
N MET A 13 6.66 10.97 36.98
CA MET A 13 6.81 11.18 35.54
C MET A 13 6.05 10.12 34.74
N ALA A 14 6.18 8.83 35.08
CA ALA A 14 5.47 7.75 34.41
C ALA A 14 3.94 7.86 34.55
N LEU A 15 3.44 8.22 35.75
CA LEU A 15 2.02 8.43 36.01
C LEU A 15 1.46 9.62 35.22
N ARG A 16 2.21 10.72 35.14
CA ARG A 16 1.83 11.90 34.37
C ARG A 16 1.86 11.62 32.86
N ALA A 17 2.87 10.91 32.37
CA ALA A 17 2.93 10.46 30.98
C ALA A 17 1.74 9.56 30.62
N ARG A 18 1.30 8.68 31.52
CA ARG A 18 0.09 7.86 31.36
C ARG A 18 -1.18 8.72 31.29
N ALA A 19 -1.28 9.76 32.10
CA ALA A 19 -2.44 10.66 32.08
C ALA A 19 -2.47 11.48 30.78
N ALA A 20 -1.33 12.05 30.39
CA ALA A 20 -1.18 12.82 29.15
C ALA A 20 -1.40 11.97 27.89
N SER A 21 -0.99 10.70 27.88
CA SER A 21 -1.22 9.81 26.73
C SER A 21 -2.70 9.53 26.48
N ARG A 22 -3.52 9.49 27.53
CA ARG A 22 -5.00 9.40 27.38
C ARG A 22 -5.58 10.65 26.74
N GLN A 23 -5.06 11.82 27.06
CA GLN A 23 -5.44 13.08 26.39
C GLN A 23 -4.98 13.07 24.94
N LEU A 24 -3.75 12.61 24.66
CA LEU A 24 -3.22 12.47 23.30
C LEU A 24 -4.08 11.54 22.43
N GLN A 25 -4.59 10.45 23.00
CA GLN A 25 -5.49 9.50 22.33
C GLN A 25 -6.87 10.10 22.01
N SER A 26 -7.30 11.14 22.75
CA SER A 26 -8.56 11.83 22.49
C SER A 26 -8.48 12.84 21.33
N LEU A 27 -7.26 13.23 20.94
CA LEU A 27 -7.04 14.13 19.82
C LEU A 27 -7.44 13.49 18.48
N SER A 28 -7.78 14.33 17.51
CA SER A 28 -7.88 13.94 16.11
C SER A 28 -6.49 13.60 15.52
N THR A 29 -6.48 12.87 14.41
CA THR A 29 -5.25 12.64 13.62
C THR A 29 -4.58 13.94 13.24
N THR A 30 -5.34 14.94 12.79
CA THR A 30 -4.82 16.22 12.34
C THR A 30 -4.10 16.97 13.44
N GLU A 31 -4.62 16.97 14.67
CA GLU A 31 -3.97 17.60 15.82
C GLU A 31 -2.66 16.87 16.19
N ARG A 32 -2.65 15.53 16.19
CA ARG A 32 -1.39 14.78 16.42
C ARG A 32 -0.35 15.05 15.34
N VAL A 33 -0.75 15.11 14.08
CA VAL A 33 0.13 15.45 12.95
C VAL A 33 0.66 16.88 13.07
N ALA A 34 -0.15 17.84 13.53
CA ALA A 34 0.28 19.21 13.78
C ALA A 34 1.35 19.29 14.88
N ILE A 35 1.25 18.50 15.96
CA ILE A 35 2.31 18.38 16.97
C ILE A 35 3.63 17.95 16.31
N MET A 36 3.58 16.93 15.45
CA MET A 36 4.79 16.40 14.80
C MET A 36 5.43 17.40 13.83
N HIS A 37 4.63 18.09 13.03
CA HIS A 37 5.15 19.18 12.19
C HIS A 37 5.78 20.28 13.03
N ARG A 38 5.15 20.67 14.15
CA ARG A 38 5.71 21.67 15.05
C ARG A 38 7.05 21.23 15.65
N ILE A 39 7.19 19.97 16.03
CA ILE A 39 8.47 19.41 16.50
C ILE A 39 9.54 19.53 15.41
N ALA A 40 9.24 19.14 14.17
CA ALA A 40 10.16 19.23 13.06
C ALA A 40 10.63 20.68 12.80
N ASP A 41 9.70 21.63 12.79
CA ASP A 41 10.00 23.05 12.59
C ASP A 41 10.83 23.63 13.75
N MET A 42 10.55 23.21 14.99
CA MET A 42 11.32 23.64 16.16
C MET A 42 12.75 23.09 16.16
N LEU A 43 12.98 21.87 15.68
CA LEU A 43 14.33 21.31 15.53
C LEU A 43 15.17 22.15 14.54
N GLU A 44 14.59 22.50 13.39
CA GLU A 44 15.27 23.31 12.37
C GLU A 44 15.50 24.75 12.83
N ALA A 45 14.49 25.38 13.43
CA ALA A 45 14.59 26.76 13.92
C ALA A 45 15.61 26.93 15.06
N ASN A 46 15.88 25.87 15.82
CA ASN A 46 16.80 25.88 16.96
C ASN A 46 18.10 25.09 16.69
N GLU A 47 18.43 24.81 15.42
CA GLU A 47 19.63 24.05 15.02
C GLU A 47 20.89 24.56 15.72
N ALA A 48 21.13 25.88 15.69
CA ALA A 48 22.31 26.49 16.32
C ALA A 48 22.37 26.28 17.84
N GLN A 49 21.24 26.32 18.54
CA GLN A 49 21.18 26.10 19.98
C GLN A 49 21.42 24.62 20.33
N VAL A 50 20.83 23.69 19.56
CA VAL A 50 21.05 22.25 19.74
C VAL A 50 22.53 21.91 19.54
N MET A 51 23.16 22.46 18.50
CA MET A 51 24.58 22.26 18.24
C MET A 51 25.46 22.83 19.36
N ALA A 52 25.11 23.99 19.92
CA ALA A 52 25.84 24.58 21.04
C ALA A 52 25.75 23.73 22.32
N GLU A 53 24.59 23.16 22.63
CA GLU A 53 24.44 22.25 23.78
C GLU A 53 25.16 20.91 23.54
N ASN A 54 25.13 20.39 22.30
CA ASN A 54 25.88 19.19 21.95
C ASN A 54 27.39 19.38 22.03
N ALA A 55 27.92 20.55 21.68
CA ALA A 55 29.34 20.85 21.82
C ALA A 55 29.82 20.74 23.27
N LYS A 56 29.00 21.13 24.26
CA LYS A 56 29.33 20.99 25.69
C LYS A 56 29.43 19.52 26.10
N ASP A 57 28.50 18.69 25.64
CA ASP A 57 28.53 17.25 25.89
C ASP A 57 29.76 16.59 25.26
N VAL A 58 30.08 16.93 24.00
CA VAL A 58 31.23 16.42 23.27
C VAL A 58 32.54 16.84 23.95
N GLU A 59 32.67 18.10 24.36
CA GLU A 59 33.83 18.59 25.12
C GLU A 59 33.99 17.84 26.44
N ALA A 60 32.89 17.66 27.19
CA ALA A 60 32.92 16.95 28.47
C ALA A 60 33.30 15.47 28.35
N ALA A 61 32.94 14.82 27.24
CA ALA A 61 33.19 13.41 26.93
C ALA A 61 34.55 13.14 26.26
N THR A 62 35.14 14.14 25.60
CA THR A 62 36.43 14.01 24.91
C THR A 62 37.53 13.59 25.89
N GLY A 63 38.26 12.52 25.56
CA GLY A 63 39.31 11.95 26.42
C GLY A 63 38.81 11.16 27.63
N LYS A 64 37.49 11.07 27.88
CA LYS A 64 36.89 10.29 28.99
C LYS A 64 36.06 9.09 28.53
N THR A 65 35.72 9.05 27.24
CA THR A 65 34.85 8.04 26.63
C THR A 65 35.53 7.46 25.40
N SER A 66 35.16 6.24 24.98
CA SER A 66 35.71 5.62 23.76
C SER A 66 35.34 6.41 22.51
N GLU A 67 36.20 6.34 21.49
CA GLU A 67 35.98 7.03 20.21
C GLU A 67 34.65 6.64 19.56
N ALA A 68 34.28 5.35 19.60
CA ALA A 68 33.02 4.87 19.05
C ALA A 68 31.77 5.48 19.72
N LEU A 69 31.80 5.68 21.03
CA LEU A 69 30.71 6.35 21.76
C LEU A 69 30.72 7.87 21.52
N LEU A 70 31.90 8.48 21.42
CA LEU A 70 32.04 9.90 21.07
C LEU A 70 31.45 10.20 19.69
N GLN A 71 31.72 9.35 18.68
CA GLN A 71 31.14 9.51 17.34
C GLN A 71 29.62 9.38 17.31
N ARG A 72 29.03 8.57 18.21
CA ARG A 72 27.57 8.48 18.36
C ARG A 72 26.97 9.72 19.03
N LEU A 73 27.72 10.37 19.91
CA LEU A 73 27.31 11.55 20.66
C LEU A 73 27.26 12.82 19.79
N ILE A 74 28.17 12.95 18.83
CA ILE A 74 28.31 14.15 17.98
C ILE A 74 27.09 14.31 17.06
N LEU A 75 26.42 15.45 17.16
CA LEU A 75 25.41 15.90 16.21
C LEU A 75 26.04 16.76 15.12
N LYS A 76 25.46 16.72 13.91
CA LYS A 76 25.82 17.56 12.78
C LYS A 76 24.58 18.31 12.29
N PRO A 77 24.71 19.49 11.67
CA PRO A 77 23.57 20.23 11.09
C PRO A 77 22.71 19.38 10.14
N THR A 78 23.36 18.58 9.29
CA THR A 78 22.67 17.66 8.38
C THR A 78 21.81 16.64 9.11
N LYS A 79 22.24 16.18 10.29
CA LYS A 79 21.49 15.24 11.12
C LYS A 79 20.22 15.89 11.68
N ILE A 80 20.24 17.16 12.07
CA ILE A 80 19.04 17.86 12.56
C ILE A 80 17.95 17.92 11.49
N ARG A 81 18.33 18.23 10.24
CA ARG A 81 17.40 18.23 9.10
C ARG A 81 16.86 16.83 8.82
N GLN A 82 17.72 15.80 8.83
CA GLN A 82 17.28 14.40 8.69
C GLN A 82 16.29 13.99 9.78
N LEU A 83 16.49 14.44 11.02
CA LEU A 83 15.54 14.19 12.11
C LEU A 83 14.20 14.87 11.85
N ALA A 84 14.20 16.14 11.44
CA ALA A 84 12.98 16.86 11.09
C ALA A 84 12.22 16.17 9.93
N ASP A 85 12.92 15.75 8.89
CA ASP A 85 12.34 15.01 7.76
C ASP A 85 11.78 13.65 8.20
N GLY A 86 12.51 12.93 9.07
CA GLY A 86 12.04 11.67 9.65
C GLY A 86 10.75 11.86 10.47
N VAL A 87 10.66 12.93 11.27
CA VAL A 87 9.43 13.28 12.01
C VAL A 87 8.28 13.56 11.04
N ARG A 88 8.51 14.31 9.96
CA ARG A 88 7.49 14.58 8.93
C ARG A 88 7.06 13.30 8.19
N ALA A 89 7.99 12.39 7.93
CA ALA A 89 7.71 11.11 7.29
C ALA A 89 6.80 10.22 8.17
N ILE A 90 7.05 10.17 9.48
CA ILE A 90 6.18 9.46 10.43
C ILE A 90 4.79 10.13 10.49
N ALA A 91 4.73 11.46 10.47
CA ALA A 91 3.47 12.21 10.49
C ALA A 91 2.59 11.91 9.26
N ALA A 92 3.20 11.66 8.10
CA ALA A 92 2.50 11.36 6.86
C ALA A 92 1.89 9.94 6.79
N GLN A 93 2.19 9.05 7.76
CA GLN A 93 1.64 7.69 7.78
C GLN A 93 0.13 7.68 8.06
N GLU A 94 -0.58 6.65 7.58
CA GLU A 94 -2.01 6.44 7.87
C GLU A 94 -2.27 6.38 9.38
N GLU A 95 -3.47 6.76 9.82
CA GLU A 95 -3.84 6.75 11.25
C GLU A 95 -3.69 5.36 11.88
N PRO A 96 -2.74 5.18 12.82
CA PRO A 96 -2.47 3.88 13.42
C PRO A 96 -3.43 3.55 14.57
N ILE A 97 -4.01 4.54 15.25
CA ILE A 97 -4.84 4.33 16.45
C ILE A 97 -6.29 4.02 16.06
N GLY A 98 -6.87 2.97 16.65
CA GLY A 98 -8.29 2.63 16.45
C GLY A 98 -8.58 1.99 15.09
N ARG A 99 -7.56 1.57 14.33
CA ARG A 99 -7.70 0.88 13.06
C ARG A 99 -8.41 -0.45 13.27
N LEU A 100 -9.53 -0.66 12.59
CA LEU A 100 -10.27 -1.91 12.61
C LEU A 100 -9.46 -3.04 11.95
N ILE A 101 -9.14 -4.08 12.73
CA ILE A 101 -8.43 -5.29 12.31
C ILE A 101 -9.43 -6.33 11.84
N SER A 102 -10.46 -6.61 12.65
CA SER A 102 -11.54 -7.53 12.30
C SER A 102 -12.85 -7.10 12.96
N ARG A 103 -13.97 -7.48 12.34
CA ARG A 103 -15.31 -7.33 12.90
C ARG A 103 -16.06 -8.64 12.76
N MET A 104 -16.75 -9.03 13.82
CA MET A 104 -17.58 -10.22 13.84
C MET A 104 -18.93 -9.88 14.44
N GLU A 105 -20.00 -10.34 13.80
CA GLU A 105 -21.29 -10.44 14.44
C GLU A 105 -21.27 -11.74 15.24
N ILE A 106 -21.28 -11.61 16.57
CA ILE A 106 -21.23 -12.74 17.49
C ILE A 106 -22.60 -13.40 17.57
N ALA A 107 -23.65 -12.60 17.62
CA ALA A 107 -25.06 -12.98 17.59
C ALA A 107 -25.89 -11.83 16.99
N GLU A 108 -27.18 -12.03 16.77
CA GLU A 108 -28.06 -10.98 16.24
C GLU A 108 -27.99 -9.71 17.11
N GLY A 109 -27.61 -8.60 16.47
CA GLY A 109 -27.45 -7.31 17.14
C GLY A 109 -26.29 -7.23 18.15
N LEU A 110 -25.36 -8.20 18.15
CA LEU A 110 -24.16 -8.24 18.99
C LEU A 110 -22.91 -8.28 18.11
N THR A 111 -22.15 -7.19 18.11
CA THR A 111 -20.96 -7.02 17.25
C THR A 111 -19.70 -6.89 18.08
N LEU A 112 -18.62 -7.50 17.61
CA LEU A 112 -17.30 -7.48 18.21
C LEU A 112 -16.28 -6.94 17.20
N ASP A 113 -15.66 -5.81 17.54
CA ASP A 113 -14.57 -5.22 16.77
C ASP A 113 -13.24 -5.51 17.46
N LYS A 114 -12.24 -5.98 16.71
CA LYS A 114 -10.84 -5.94 17.11
C LYS A 114 -10.19 -4.71 16.49
N VAL A 115 -9.67 -3.80 17.30
CA VAL A 115 -9.05 -2.55 16.84
C VAL A 115 -7.62 -2.42 17.38
N THR A 116 -6.76 -1.67 16.69
CA THR A 116 -5.46 -1.25 17.24
C THR A 116 -5.64 -0.27 18.40
N SER A 117 -4.71 -0.30 19.34
CA SER A 117 -4.68 0.57 20.52
C SER A 117 -3.22 0.84 20.90
N PRO A 118 -2.87 1.99 21.47
CA PRO A 118 -1.52 2.20 22.00
C PRO A 118 -1.20 1.21 23.11
N ILE A 119 0.08 0.91 23.30
CA ILE A 119 0.56 0.03 24.39
C ILE A 119 0.28 0.66 25.75
N GLY A 120 0.56 1.96 25.91
CA GLY A 120 0.38 2.70 27.16
C GLY A 120 1.50 3.68 27.41
N VAL A 121 2.43 3.34 28.31
CA VAL A 121 3.63 4.10 28.64
C VAL A 121 4.89 3.31 28.26
N LEU A 122 5.74 3.95 27.47
CA LEU A 122 7.02 3.41 27.02
C LEU A 122 8.14 3.96 27.90
N LEU A 123 9.07 3.10 28.30
CA LEU A 123 10.35 3.49 28.89
C LEU A 123 11.46 3.23 27.89
N ILE A 124 12.22 4.25 27.54
CA ILE A 124 13.30 4.10 26.56
C ILE A 124 14.61 4.56 27.19
N ILE A 125 15.53 3.61 27.31
CA ILE A 125 16.84 3.78 27.94
C ILE A 125 17.88 3.74 26.83
N PHE A 126 18.66 4.80 26.64
CA PHE A 126 19.57 4.92 25.51
C PHE A 126 20.91 5.57 25.88
N GLU A 127 21.98 5.16 25.21
CA GLU A 127 23.36 5.59 25.46
C GLU A 127 23.94 6.33 24.24
N ALA A 128 24.64 7.44 24.50
CA ALA A 128 25.46 8.22 23.60
C ALA A 128 24.81 8.54 22.24
N ARG A 129 23.47 8.65 22.19
CA ARG A 129 22.70 8.86 20.95
C ARG A 129 21.61 9.92 21.15
N PRO A 130 21.98 11.21 21.23
CA PRO A 130 20.99 12.28 21.37
C PRO A 130 20.04 12.35 20.16
N ASP A 131 20.47 11.89 18.97
CA ASP A 131 19.64 11.84 17.76
C ASP A 131 18.48 10.83 17.85
N ALA A 132 18.53 9.86 18.76
CA ALA A 132 17.44 8.92 18.95
C ALA A 132 16.21 9.58 19.60
N LEU A 133 16.42 10.60 20.46
CA LEU A 133 15.37 11.19 21.29
C LEU A 133 14.19 11.74 20.45
N PRO A 134 14.40 12.57 19.41
CA PRO A 134 13.29 13.09 18.61
C PRO A 134 12.56 12.00 17.80
N GLN A 135 13.28 10.99 17.30
CA GLN A 135 12.68 9.87 16.56
C GLN A 135 11.76 9.05 17.47
N ILE A 136 12.26 8.71 18.66
CA ILE A 136 11.52 7.98 19.69
C ILE A 136 10.26 8.75 20.10
N ALA A 137 10.39 10.05 20.37
CA ALA A 137 9.26 10.89 20.75
C ALA A 137 8.21 10.97 19.64
N ALA A 138 8.64 11.12 18.38
CA ALA A 138 7.74 11.14 17.23
C ALA A 138 6.98 9.82 17.06
N LEU A 139 7.66 8.68 17.21
CA LEU A 139 7.01 7.36 17.19
C LEU A 139 6.01 7.20 18.34
N ALA A 140 6.35 7.61 19.56
CA ALA A 140 5.45 7.54 20.72
C ALA A 140 4.21 8.44 20.55
N ILE A 141 4.39 9.67 20.07
CA ILE A 141 3.30 10.61 19.80
C ILE A 141 2.38 10.06 18.71
N ARG A 142 2.95 9.58 17.59
CA ARG A 142 2.17 9.04 16.47
C ARG A 142 1.35 7.82 16.86
N SER A 143 1.93 6.96 17.72
CA SER A 143 1.30 5.74 18.23
C SER A 143 0.41 5.97 19.46
N GLY A 144 0.30 7.20 20.00
CA GLY A 144 -0.59 7.53 21.11
C GLY A 144 -0.10 7.07 22.49
N ASN A 145 1.20 6.85 22.63
CA ASN A 145 1.82 6.39 23.87
C ASN A 145 2.38 7.55 24.71
N GLY A 146 2.39 7.36 26.02
CA GLY A 146 3.18 8.19 26.95
C GLY A 146 4.62 7.71 26.93
N LEU A 147 5.57 8.60 27.24
CA LEU A 147 6.99 8.30 27.08
C LEU A 147 7.80 8.76 28.29
N VAL A 148 8.63 7.86 28.82
CA VAL A 148 9.67 8.15 29.80
C VAL A 148 11.02 7.83 29.18
N LEU A 149 11.92 8.80 29.18
CA LEU A 149 13.24 8.73 28.57
C LEU A 149 14.31 8.71 29.66
N LYS A 150 15.28 7.82 29.52
CA LYS A 150 16.51 7.83 30.30
C LYS A 150 17.72 7.80 29.36
N GLY A 151 18.27 8.97 29.09
CA GLY A 151 19.51 9.10 28.33
C GLY A 151 20.75 8.82 29.19
N GLY A 152 21.86 8.50 28.53
CA GLY A 152 23.17 8.39 29.18
C GLY A 152 23.70 9.73 29.68
N LYS A 153 24.66 9.65 30.61
CA LYS A 153 25.22 10.81 31.35
C LYS A 153 26.08 11.73 30.46
N GLU A 154 26.50 11.21 29.33
CA GLU A 154 27.35 11.87 28.33
C GLU A 154 26.57 12.79 27.39
N ALA A 155 25.24 12.71 27.36
CA ALA A 155 24.39 13.48 26.45
C ALA A 155 23.38 14.39 27.20
N ILE A 156 23.71 14.83 28.41
CA ILE A 156 22.76 15.52 29.29
C ILE A 156 22.29 16.83 28.67
N HIS A 157 23.20 17.65 28.15
CA HIS A 157 22.88 18.98 27.60
C HIS A 157 22.05 18.85 26.32
N SER A 158 22.45 17.96 25.42
CA SER A 158 21.76 17.65 24.17
C SER A 158 20.35 17.12 24.44
N ASN A 159 20.21 16.13 25.32
CA ASN A 159 18.92 15.53 25.63
C ASN A 159 17.97 16.52 26.29
N ALA A 160 18.46 17.37 27.20
CA ALA A 160 17.64 18.40 27.83
C ALA A 160 17.11 19.41 26.80
N MET A 161 17.96 19.85 25.87
CA MET A 161 17.55 20.79 24.82
C MET A 161 16.53 20.17 23.86
N LEU A 162 16.78 18.95 23.36
CA LEU A 162 15.87 18.25 22.46
C LEU A 162 14.53 17.93 23.14
N HIS A 163 14.57 17.46 24.39
CA HIS A 163 13.37 17.22 25.20
C HIS A 163 12.55 18.50 25.36
N LYS A 164 13.18 19.63 25.70
CA LYS A 164 12.52 20.93 25.82
C LYS A 164 11.77 21.29 24.54
N LEU A 165 12.42 21.20 23.37
CA LEU A 165 11.78 21.52 22.09
C LEU A 165 10.53 20.65 21.84
N ILE A 166 10.58 19.36 22.18
CA ILE A 166 9.47 18.43 21.99
C ILE A 166 8.30 18.78 22.91
N VAL A 167 8.54 18.97 24.21
CA VAL A 167 7.46 19.27 25.15
C VAL A 167 6.90 20.68 24.97
N ASP A 168 7.71 21.63 24.50
CA ASP A 168 7.26 22.97 24.08
C ASP A 168 6.31 22.85 22.89
N ALA A 169 6.65 22.07 21.86
CA ALA A 169 5.80 21.83 20.69
C ALA A 169 4.45 21.18 21.06
N VAL A 170 4.47 20.16 21.92
CA VAL A 170 3.23 19.50 22.41
C VAL A 170 2.37 20.50 23.18
N ALA A 171 2.95 21.29 24.07
CA ALA A 171 2.22 22.26 24.87
C ALA A 171 1.63 23.41 24.05
N GLU A 172 2.32 23.83 22.98
CA GLU A 172 1.85 24.87 22.07
C GLU A 172 0.65 24.40 21.23
N VAL A 173 0.73 23.20 20.66
CA VAL A 173 -0.32 22.70 19.75
C VAL A 173 -1.48 22.05 20.51
N ALA A 174 -1.20 21.33 21.59
CA ALA A 174 -2.19 20.60 22.38
C ALA A 174 -2.02 20.85 23.89
N PRO A 175 -2.45 22.02 24.39
CA PRO A 175 -2.31 22.40 25.80
C PRO A 175 -2.92 21.39 26.79
N ALA A 176 -3.98 20.69 26.39
CA ALA A 176 -4.64 19.66 27.20
C ALA A 176 -3.78 18.40 27.42
N VAL A 177 -2.88 18.09 26.48
CA VAL A 177 -1.87 17.03 26.65
C VAL A 177 -0.72 17.54 27.50
N GLY A 178 -0.26 18.76 27.22
CA GLY A 178 0.76 19.46 28.00
C GLY A 178 2.15 18.85 27.89
N ARG A 179 3.06 19.32 28.75
CA ARG A 179 4.49 18.97 28.74
C ARG A 179 4.77 17.57 29.27
N ASP A 180 3.85 17.06 30.08
CA ASP A 180 4.01 15.84 30.87
C ASP A 180 3.92 14.54 30.04
N LEU A 181 3.59 14.63 28.74
CA LEU A 181 3.55 13.48 27.83
C LEU A 181 4.89 12.76 27.72
N VAL A 182 5.98 13.53 27.72
CA VAL A 182 7.35 13.03 27.58
C VAL A 182 8.12 13.44 28.84
N GLY A 183 8.44 12.47 29.69
CA GLY A 183 9.32 12.67 30.85
C GLY A 183 10.79 12.38 30.51
N LEU A 184 11.72 13.22 30.97
CA LEU A 184 13.16 12.98 30.86
C LEU A 184 13.76 12.80 32.26
N VAL A 185 14.28 11.60 32.53
CA VAL A 185 14.91 11.25 33.80
C VAL A 185 16.39 11.57 33.74
N THR A 186 16.88 12.41 34.67
CA THR A 186 18.24 12.95 34.66
C THR A 186 19.16 12.42 35.77
N SER A 187 18.62 11.86 36.86
CA SER A 187 19.43 11.31 37.97
C SER A 187 20.08 9.96 37.63
N ARG A 188 21.21 9.67 38.31
CA ARG A 188 22.04 8.47 38.08
C ARG A 188 21.43 7.18 38.65
N ASP A 189 20.71 7.24 39.76
CA ASP A 189 20.24 6.07 40.51
C ASP A 189 18.89 5.50 40.00
N ASP A 190 18.42 5.95 38.84
CA ASP A 190 17.03 5.75 38.42
C ASP A 190 16.75 4.52 37.57
N ILE A 191 17.75 3.85 36.98
CA ILE A 191 17.46 2.69 36.11
C ILE A 191 16.79 1.58 36.91
N ASP A 192 17.34 1.16 38.04
CA ASP A 192 16.76 0.10 38.86
C ASP A 192 15.40 0.47 39.44
N ALA A 193 15.19 1.74 39.75
CA ALA A 193 13.89 2.24 40.20
C ALA A 193 12.87 2.18 39.06
N LEU A 194 13.24 2.62 37.85
CA LEU A 194 12.40 2.58 36.65
C LEU A 194 12.04 1.15 36.24
N LEU A 195 13.01 0.23 36.27
CA LEU A 195 12.82 -1.18 35.92
C LEU A 195 11.86 -1.93 36.87
N LYS A 196 11.58 -1.37 38.06
CA LYS A 196 10.60 -1.92 39.02
C LYS A 196 9.17 -1.42 38.77
N LEU A 197 8.96 -0.41 37.92
CA LEU A 197 7.65 0.23 37.67
C LEU A 197 6.74 -0.54 36.68
N HIS A 198 6.72 -1.87 36.76
CA HIS A 198 5.88 -2.75 35.95
C HIS A 198 4.37 -2.55 36.14
N ASP A 199 3.95 -1.80 37.16
CA ASP A 199 2.57 -1.39 37.37
C ASP A 199 2.18 -0.12 36.58
N THR A 200 3.16 0.61 36.05
CA THR A 200 2.97 1.93 35.42
C THR A 200 3.57 2.00 34.01
N ILE A 201 4.66 1.30 33.76
CA ILE A 201 5.37 1.24 32.47
C ILE A 201 5.03 -0.10 31.80
N ASP A 202 4.57 -0.02 30.56
CA ASP A 202 4.00 -1.17 29.85
C ASP A 202 5.01 -1.84 28.90
N LEU A 203 6.05 -1.12 28.48
CA LEU A 203 7.14 -1.64 27.64
C LEU A 203 8.44 -0.88 27.90
N VAL A 204 9.57 -1.60 28.00
CA VAL A 204 10.91 -1.02 28.03
C VAL A 204 11.69 -1.35 26.77
N ILE A 205 12.38 -0.36 26.21
CA ILE A 205 13.19 -0.50 24.99
C ILE A 205 14.60 0.00 25.28
N PRO A 206 15.58 -0.90 25.44
CA PRO A 206 16.98 -0.53 25.57
C PRO A 206 17.61 -0.25 24.20
N ARG A 207 18.37 0.85 24.10
CA ARG A 207 19.12 1.27 22.91
C ARG A 207 20.55 1.62 23.30
N GLY A 208 21.40 0.61 23.43
CA GLY A 208 22.79 0.78 23.84
C GLY A 208 23.61 -0.48 23.61
N SER A 209 24.60 -0.71 24.47
CA SER A 209 25.45 -1.91 24.42
C SER A 209 24.68 -3.21 24.74
N ASN A 210 25.19 -4.35 24.25
CA ASN A 210 24.69 -5.69 24.58
C ASN A 210 24.64 -5.92 26.10
N GLN A 211 25.61 -5.36 26.83
CA GLN A 211 25.65 -5.41 28.30
C GLN A 211 24.47 -4.67 28.95
N LEU A 212 24.13 -3.47 28.47
CA LEU A 212 22.97 -2.73 28.95
C LEU A 212 21.67 -3.50 28.68
N VAL A 213 21.50 -4.03 27.46
CA VAL A 213 20.31 -4.78 27.09
C VAL A 213 20.15 -6.02 27.97
N SER A 214 21.22 -6.80 28.12
CA SER A 214 21.24 -8.01 28.95
C SER A 214 20.95 -7.70 30.41
N TYR A 215 21.49 -6.59 30.93
CA TYR A 215 21.20 -6.11 32.28
C TYR A 215 19.71 -5.81 32.44
N ILE A 216 19.11 -5.04 31.54
CA ILE A 216 17.69 -4.67 31.62
C ILE A 216 16.81 -5.92 31.54
N GLN A 217 17.07 -6.83 30.60
CA GLN A 217 16.34 -8.09 30.45
C GLN A 217 16.37 -8.95 31.71
N SER A 218 17.49 -8.95 32.43
CA SER A 218 17.67 -9.75 33.65
C SER A 218 17.06 -9.11 34.90
N ASN A 219 16.79 -7.80 34.88
CA ASN A 219 16.47 -7.02 36.09
C ASN A 219 15.07 -6.38 36.08
N THR A 220 14.20 -6.73 35.12
CA THR A 220 12.84 -6.16 35.05
C THR A 220 11.75 -7.20 34.80
N LYS A 221 10.55 -6.88 35.27
CA LYS A 221 9.31 -7.60 34.93
C LYS A 221 8.52 -6.91 33.81
N ILE A 222 8.96 -5.72 33.39
CA ILE A 222 8.38 -4.99 32.26
C ILE A 222 8.75 -5.77 30.99
N PRO A 223 7.83 -5.98 30.04
CA PRO A 223 8.20 -6.55 28.74
C PRO A 223 9.33 -5.74 28.09
N VAL A 224 10.37 -6.43 27.61
CA VAL A 224 11.53 -5.80 26.96
C VAL A 224 11.46 -6.05 25.47
N LEU A 225 11.56 -5.00 24.67
CA LEU A 225 11.67 -5.09 23.21
C LEU A 225 13.06 -4.61 22.78
N GLY A 226 13.82 -5.49 22.12
CA GLY A 226 15.17 -5.23 21.66
C GLY A 226 15.88 -6.51 21.26
N HIS A 227 17.19 -6.46 21.12
CA HIS A 227 18.05 -7.62 20.87
C HIS A 227 19.32 -7.48 21.72
N ALA A 228 19.81 -8.60 22.25
CA ALA A 228 21.03 -8.61 23.07
C ALA A 228 22.30 -8.76 22.22
N ASP A 229 22.24 -9.46 21.08
CA ASP A 229 23.38 -9.74 20.21
C ASP A 229 23.00 -9.55 18.73
N GLY A 230 24.01 -9.38 17.86
CA GLY A 230 23.88 -9.08 16.43
C GLY A 230 24.62 -10.04 15.49
N ILE A 231 24.65 -11.34 15.81
CA ILE A 231 25.37 -12.36 15.02
C ILE A 231 24.55 -12.68 13.76
N CYS A 232 24.97 -12.13 12.62
CA CYS A 232 24.34 -12.26 11.32
C CYS A 232 25.21 -13.08 10.35
N HIS A 233 24.56 -13.87 9.48
CA HIS A 233 25.20 -14.74 8.52
C HIS A 233 24.89 -14.35 7.07
N ILE A 234 25.84 -14.68 6.20
CA ILE A 234 25.63 -14.82 4.75
C ILE A 234 25.97 -16.25 4.37
N TYR A 235 25.08 -16.94 3.65
CA TYR A 235 25.37 -18.22 3.00
C TYR A 235 25.61 -18.00 1.51
N VAL A 236 26.80 -18.38 1.03
CA VAL A 236 27.20 -18.35 -0.38
C VAL A 236 27.04 -19.74 -0.97
N ASP A 237 26.02 -19.88 -1.79
CA ASP A 237 25.59 -21.13 -2.43
C ASP A 237 26.40 -21.45 -3.70
N PRO A 238 26.50 -22.71 -4.17
CA PRO A 238 27.22 -23.05 -5.40
C PRO A 238 26.78 -22.26 -6.63
N ALA A 239 25.48 -21.94 -6.72
CA ALA A 239 24.89 -21.19 -7.82
C ALA A 239 24.97 -19.66 -7.63
N ALA A 240 25.73 -19.16 -6.65
CA ALA A 240 25.96 -17.72 -6.48
C ALA A 240 26.65 -17.10 -7.70
N ASP A 241 26.25 -15.88 -8.06
CA ASP A 241 27.05 -15.03 -8.97
C ASP A 241 28.24 -14.44 -8.20
N ASP A 242 29.45 -14.58 -8.75
CA ASP A 242 30.69 -14.22 -8.05
C ASP A 242 30.83 -12.72 -7.80
N ALA A 243 30.40 -11.88 -8.74
CA ALA A 243 30.50 -10.44 -8.60
C ALA A 243 29.52 -9.92 -7.54
N MET A 244 28.30 -10.46 -7.54
CA MET A 244 27.28 -10.21 -6.55
C MET A 244 27.72 -10.68 -5.15
N ALA A 245 28.27 -11.90 -5.05
CA ALA A 245 28.75 -12.44 -3.78
C ALA A 245 29.81 -11.55 -3.13
N LYS A 246 30.81 -11.10 -3.90
CA LYS A 246 31.83 -10.15 -3.42
C LYS A 246 31.20 -8.85 -2.91
N SER A 247 30.33 -8.25 -3.72
CA SER A 247 29.72 -6.95 -3.42
C SER A 247 28.88 -7.01 -2.14
N ILE A 248 28.05 -8.04 -1.99
CA ILE A 248 27.18 -8.22 -0.84
C ILE A 248 27.99 -8.53 0.42
N CYS A 249 28.99 -9.42 0.35
CA CYS A 249 29.83 -9.76 1.51
C CYS A 249 30.61 -8.55 2.02
N VAL A 250 31.20 -7.76 1.13
CA VAL A 250 31.95 -6.55 1.49
C VAL A 250 31.02 -5.49 2.09
N ASP A 251 29.91 -5.16 1.43
CA ASP A 251 28.96 -4.15 1.92
C ASP A 251 28.41 -4.53 3.30
N SER A 252 28.04 -5.80 3.48
CA SER A 252 27.47 -6.30 4.72
C SER A 252 28.40 -6.17 5.93
N LYS A 253 29.72 -6.12 5.72
CA LYS A 253 30.72 -5.94 6.80
C LYS A 253 31.20 -4.50 6.93
N VAL A 254 31.52 -3.84 5.80
CA VAL A 254 32.33 -2.62 5.77
C VAL A 254 31.50 -1.34 5.91
N ASP A 255 30.22 -1.33 5.51
CA ASP A 255 29.35 -0.13 5.58
C ASP A 255 29.31 0.46 7.00
N TYR A 256 29.05 -0.38 8.00
CA TYR A 256 29.09 0.01 9.40
C TYR A 256 29.39 -1.21 10.30
N PRO A 257 30.68 -1.54 10.55
CA PRO A 257 31.07 -2.78 11.21
C PRO A 257 30.57 -2.95 12.65
N ALA A 258 30.27 -1.84 13.33
CA ALA A 258 29.73 -1.83 14.70
C ALA A 258 28.19 -1.83 14.75
N ALA A 259 27.52 -2.08 13.61
CA ALA A 259 26.07 -2.26 13.55
C ALA A 259 25.69 -3.69 13.90
N CYS A 260 24.58 -3.86 14.61
CA CYS A 260 24.03 -5.15 15.02
C CYS A 260 23.54 -6.05 13.87
N ASN A 261 23.47 -5.53 12.65
CA ASN A 261 23.12 -6.27 11.44
C ASN A 261 24.30 -6.39 10.47
N ALA A 262 25.52 -6.02 10.88
CA ALA A 262 26.71 -6.29 10.10
C ALA A 262 26.93 -7.81 10.04
N VAL A 263 27.43 -8.32 8.91
CA VAL A 263 27.76 -9.74 8.82
C VAL A 263 28.91 -10.07 9.76
N GLU A 264 28.73 -11.12 10.55
CA GLU A 264 29.76 -11.63 11.47
C GLU A 264 30.33 -12.95 10.94
N LYS A 265 29.53 -13.70 10.17
CA LYS A 265 29.85 -15.03 9.63
C LYS A 265 29.48 -15.16 8.15
N ILE A 266 30.38 -15.68 7.33
CA ILE A 266 30.13 -16.03 5.94
C ILE A 266 30.28 -17.54 5.80
N LEU A 267 29.15 -18.22 5.63
CA LEU A 267 29.07 -19.65 5.35
C LEU A 267 29.24 -19.84 3.84
N VAL A 268 30.15 -20.71 3.44
CA VAL A 268 30.47 -20.93 2.02
C VAL A 268 30.32 -22.41 1.72
N HIS A 269 29.60 -22.73 0.65
CA HIS A 269 29.52 -24.11 0.20
C HIS A 269 30.91 -24.64 -0.18
N GLU A 270 31.26 -25.84 0.29
CA GLU A 270 32.59 -26.45 0.12
C GLU A 270 33.06 -26.56 -1.34
N SER A 271 32.13 -26.71 -2.29
CA SER A 271 32.42 -26.75 -3.73
C SER A 271 32.98 -25.43 -4.29
N LEU A 272 32.93 -24.33 -3.52
CA LEU A 272 33.45 -23.02 -3.91
C LEU A 272 34.92 -22.82 -3.52
N VAL A 273 35.51 -23.76 -2.76
CA VAL A 273 36.91 -23.72 -2.37
C VAL A 273 37.82 -23.69 -3.61
N GLY A 274 38.79 -22.77 -3.62
CA GLY A 274 39.63 -22.46 -4.78
C GLY A 274 39.45 -21.01 -5.21
N ASP A 275 39.51 -20.75 -6.53
CA ASP A 275 39.54 -19.40 -7.08
C ASP A 275 38.32 -18.55 -6.70
N ARG A 276 37.12 -19.16 -6.62
CA ARG A 276 35.88 -18.45 -6.28
C ARG A 276 35.89 -17.92 -4.84
N LEU A 277 36.18 -18.80 -3.87
CA LEU A 277 36.31 -18.40 -2.46
C LEU A 277 37.49 -17.44 -2.23
N ASN A 278 38.65 -17.71 -2.85
CA ASN A 278 39.82 -16.84 -2.76
C ASN A 278 39.48 -15.42 -3.21
N ALA A 279 38.72 -15.27 -4.30
CA ALA A 279 38.34 -13.97 -4.80
C ALA A 279 37.37 -13.19 -3.88
N ILE A 280 36.53 -13.88 -3.08
CA ILE A 280 35.71 -13.26 -2.04
C ILE A 280 36.59 -12.84 -0.85
N MET A 281 37.49 -13.73 -0.42
CA MET A 281 38.42 -13.45 0.68
C MET A 281 39.35 -12.28 0.37
N ASP A 282 39.86 -12.20 -0.85
CA ASP A 282 40.77 -11.14 -1.27
C ASP A 282 40.03 -9.79 -1.35
N ALA A 283 38.79 -9.76 -1.85
CA ALA A 283 37.97 -8.55 -1.82
C ALA A 283 37.73 -8.04 -0.38
N LEU A 284 37.50 -8.94 0.57
CA LEU A 284 37.35 -8.58 1.99
C LEU A 284 38.67 -8.06 2.59
N LYS A 285 39.80 -8.71 2.31
CA LYS A 285 41.14 -8.26 2.77
C LYS A 285 41.53 -6.91 2.17
N GLU A 286 41.27 -6.70 0.88
CA GLU A 286 41.50 -5.43 0.18
C GLU A 286 40.67 -4.30 0.81
N ALA A 287 39.47 -4.61 1.32
CA ALA A 287 38.64 -3.68 2.08
C ALA A 287 39.08 -3.52 3.56
N GLY A 288 40.18 -4.15 3.98
CA GLY A 288 40.74 -4.04 5.33
C GLY A 288 40.11 -4.97 6.37
N VAL A 289 39.36 -6.00 5.96
CA VAL A 289 38.72 -6.96 6.87
C VAL A 289 39.71 -8.06 7.27
N THR A 290 39.82 -8.32 8.56
CA THR A 290 40.56 -9.45 9.13
C THR A 290 39.70 -10.71 9.06
N LEU A 291 40.23 -11.77 8.43
CA LEU A 291 39.50 -13.02 8.25
C LEU A 291 39.90 -14.04 9.31
N HIS A 292 38.90 -14.65 9.93
CA HIS A 292 39.03 -15.79 10.83
C HIS A 292 38.42 -17.03 10.16
N GLY A 293 38.96 -18.21 10.43
CA GLY A 293 38.34 -19.47 10.02
C GLY A 293 37.52 -20.06 11.16
N GLY A 294 36.37 -20.63 10.85
CA GLY A 294 35.68 -21.54 11.75
C GLY A 294 36.39 -22.90 11.86
N GLU A 295 35.73 -23.89 12.45
CA GLU A 295 36.35 -25.17 12.81
C GLU A 295 36.87 -25.91 11.57
N ARG A 296 36.06 -25.95 10.50
CA ARG A 296 36.43 -26.65 9.27
C ARG A 296 37.33 -25.78 8.39
N SER A 297 37.01 -24.49 8.27
CA SER A 297 37.70 -23.59 7.35
C SER A 297 39.08 -23.12 7.83
N SER A 298 39.36 -23.05 9.15
CA SER A 298 40.63 -22.53 9.68
C SER A 298 41.83 -23.31 9.15
N SER A 299 41.77 -24.65 9.19
CA SER A 299 42.83 -25.51 8.69
C SER A 299 42.91 -25.52 7.16
N ILE A 300 41.77 -25.58 6.47
CA ILE A 300 41.69 -25.68 5.01
C ILE A 300 42.14 -24.37 4.32
N LEU A 301 41.77 -23.22 4.88
CA LEU A 301 42.05 -21.90 4.32
C LEU A 301 43.28 -21.23 4.95
N ASN A 302 43.94 -21.90 5.91
CA ASN A 302 45.06 -21.37 6.68
C ASN A 302 44.76 -19.99 7.33
N LEU A 303 43.60 -19.90 7.99
CA LEU A 303 43.13 -18.71 8.71
C LEU A 303 43.21 -18.92 10.23
N PRO A 304 43.44 -17.86 11.03
CA PRO A 304 43.33 -17.93 12.49
C PRO A 304 41.94 -18.44 12.90
N ILE A 305 41.89 -19.35 13.87
CA ILE A 305 40.60 -19.88 14.35
C ILE A 305 39.79 -18.79 15.06
N ALA A 306 38.49 -18.72 14.75
CA ALA A 306 37.58 -17.79 15.41
C ALA A 306 37.45 -18.11 16.92
N PRO A 307 37.26 -17.10 17.80
CA PRO A 307 37.17 -17.33 19.25
C PRO A 307 36.03 -18.26 19.65
N SER A 308 34.89 -18.17 18.96
CA SER A 308 33.78 -19.12 19.09
C SER A 308 32.86 -19.09 17.86
N PRO A 309 32.06 -20.14 17.65
CA PRO A 309 31.03 -20.16 16.61
C PRO A 309 30.01 -19.02 16.75
N ARG A 310 29.76 -18.55 17.98
CA ARG A 310 28.76 -17.53 18.32
C ARG A 310 29.38 -16.19 18.74
N HIS A 311 30.47 -15.79 18.09
CA HIS A 311 31.17 -14.53 18.38
C HIS A 311 30.67 -13.38 17.50
N GLU A 312 30.34 -12.25 18.12
CA GLU A 312 30.07 -10.95 17.47
C GLU A 312 31.31 -10.07 17.62
N TYR A 313 31.95 -9.68 16.51
CA TYR A 313 33.17 -8.89 16.53
C TYR A 313 32.87 -7.39 16.67
N SER A 314 31.82 -6.88 16.01
CA SER A 314 31.52 -5.44 15.95
C SER A 314 32.69 -4.57 15.42
N SER A 315 33.59 -5.17 14.64
CA SER A 315 34.79 -4.59 14.04
C SER A 315 34.97 -5.07 12.60
N LEU A 316 36.06 -4.66 11.94
CA LEU A 316 36.45 -5.16 10.62
C LEU A 316 37.04 -6.58 10.72
N ASP A 317 36.29 -7.49 11.32
CA ASP A 317 36.59 -8.90 11.48
C ASP A 317 35.37 -9.72 11.06
N VAL A 318 35.60 -10.85 10.38
CA VAL A 318 34.55 -11.79 9.97
C VAL A 318 35.08 -13.21 10.00
N THR A 319 34.23 -14.17 10.37
CA THR A 319 34.58 -15.60 10.23
C THR A 319 34.08 -16.14 8.89
N ILE A 320 34.92 -16.89 8.19
CA ILE A 320 34.54 -17.74 7.06
C ILE A 320 34.36 -19.16 7.60
N GLU A 321 33.28 -19.86 7.25
CA GLU A 321 33.08 -21.28 7.60
C GLU A 321 32.60 -22.06 6.37
N LEU A 322 33.04 -23.32 6.24
CA LEU A 322 32.66 -24.20 5.14
C LEU A 322 31.48 -25.09 5.54
N VAL A 323 30.49 -25.18 4.66
CA VAL A 323 29.31 -26.05 4.82
C VAL A 323 29.13 -26.93 3.57
N SER A 324 28.53 -28.11 3.73
CA SER A 324 28.32 -29.09 2.67
C SER A 324 27.06 -28.85 1.83
N GLY A 325 26.17 -27.94 2.26
CA GLY A 325 24.89 -27.71 1.60
C GLY A 325 23.98 -26.73 2.33
N LEU A 326 22.80 -26.49 1.75
CA LEU A 326 21.77 -25.61 2.28
C LEU A 326 21.31 -26.00 3.68
N ASP A 327 21.04 -27.29 3.93
CA ASP A 327 20.52 -27.75 5.22
C ASP A 327 21.55 -27.52 6.34
N GLU A 328 22.83 -27.82 6.11
CA GLU A 328 23.89 -27.53 7.08
C GLU A 328 24.06 -26.02 7.32
N ALA A 329 23.92 -25.20 6.28
CA ALA A 329 23.95 -23.75 6.44
C ALA A 329 22.82 -23.25 7.34
N ILE A 330 21.61 -23.78 7.16
CA ILE A 330 20.44 -23.44 7.99
C ILE A 330 20.64 -23.90 9.43
N ASP A 331 21.11 -25.14 9.64
CA ASP A 331 21.39 -25.70 10.96
C ASP A 331 22.46 -24.88 11.69
N HIS A 332 23.52 -24.46 10.99
CA HIS A 332 24.53 -23.57 11.53
C HIS A 332 23.94 -22.22 11.96
N ILE A 333 23.12 -21.60 11.11
CA ILE A 333 22.45 -20.33 11.41
C ILE A 333 21.54 -20.47 12.64
N HIS A 334 20.77 -21.55 12.75
CA HIS A 334 19.89 -21.78 13.92
C HIS A 334 20.69 -22.01 15.20
N ALA A 335 21.81 -22.73 15.12
CA ALA A 335 22.66 -23.02 16.28
C ALA A 335 23.48 -21.81 16.75
N ASN A 336 24.00 -21.02 15.81
CA ASN A 336 25.02 -19.99 16.09
C ASN A 336 24.53 -18.55 15.85
N GLY A 337 23.35 -18.37 15.25
CA GLY A 337 22.74 -17.06 15.03
C GLY A 337 22.19 -16.40 16.28
N SER A 338 21.94 -15.10 16.11
CA SER A 338 21.20 -14.26 17.07
C SER A 338 19.71 -14.17 16.75
N GLY A 339 19.28 -14.75 15.61
CA GLY A 339 17.93 -14.57 15.09
C GLY A 339 17.67 -13.18 14.53
N HIS A 340 18.72 -12.44 14.15
CA HIS A 340 18.66 -11.04 13.71
C HIS A 340 18.46 -10.94 12.19
N THR A 341 19.54 -10.98 11.40
CA THR A 341 19.47 -10.89 9.94
C THR A 341 20.34 -11.95 9.30
N GLU A 342 19.78 -12.71 8.37
CA GLU A 342 20.52 -13.73 7.61
C GLU A 342 20.29 -13.53 6.11
N CYS A 343 21.27 -13.90 5.29
CA CYS A 343 21.16 -13.77 3.83
C CYS A 343 21.66 -15.02 3.12
N ILE A 344 21.00 -15.39 2.02
CA ILE A 344 21.52 -16.32 1.02
C ILE A 344 21.90 -15.59 -0.26
N ILE A 345 23.02 -15.99 -0.86
CA ILE A 345 23.44 -15.54 -2.19
C ILE A 345 23.38 -16.74 -3.13
N THR A 346 22.42 -16.72 -4.07
CA THR A 346 22.24 -17.78 -5.08
C THR A 346 21.43 -17.27 -6.28
N THR A 347 21.67 -17.84 -7.46
CA THR A 347 20.82 -17.65 -8.64
C THR A 347 19.74 -18.74 -8.78
N ASP A 348 19.78 -19.78 -7.94
CA ASP A 348 18.73 -20.80 -7.89
C ASP A 348 17.56 -20.34 -7.00
N GLU A 349 16.45 -20.00 -7.65
CA GLU A 349 15.20 -19.58 -7.00
C GLU A 349 14.61 -20.65 -6.06
N THR A 350 14.85 -21.93 -6.32
CA THR A 350 14.33 -23.01 -5.47
C THR A 350 15.05 -23.03 -4.13
N THR A 351 16.38 -23.01 -4.17
CA THR A 351 17.24 -22.93 -2.99
C THR A 351 16.99 -21.64 -2.22
N ALA A 352 16.84 -20.50 -2.91
CA ALA A 352 16.51 -19.22 -2.29
C ALA A 352 15.17 -19.27 -1.53
N ALA A 353 14.11 -19.77 -2.18
CA ALA A 353 12.79 -19.90 -1.57
C ALA A 353 12.80 -20.85 -0.35
N GLU A 354 13.60 -21.91 -0.41
CA GLU A 354 13.76 -22.84 0.70
C GLU A 354 14.48 -22.20 1.89
N PHE A 355 15.58 -21.47 1.67
CA PHE A 355 16.29 -20.72 2.71
C PHE A 355 15.39 -19.69 3.38
N LEU A 356 14.69 -18.85 2.60
CA LEU A 356 13.76 -17.83 3.10
C LEU A 356 12.63 -18.42 3.96
N ARG A 357 12.23 -19.66 3.69
CA ARG A 357 11.18 -20.36 4.44
C ARG A 357 11.71 -21.04 5.70
N LYS A 358 12.89 -21.65 5.65
CA LYS A 358 13.44 -22.47 6.74
C LYS A 358 14.23 -21.66 7.78
N VAL A 359 14.86 -20.55 7.39
CA VAL A 359 15.62 -19.71 8.33
C VAL A 359 14.67 -18.90 9.21
N ASP A 360 14.84 -19.01 10.53
CA ASP A 360 13.93 -18.41 11.51
C ASP A 360 14.61 -17.23 12.23
N SER A 361 14.99 -16.22 11.45
CA SER A 361 15.50 -14.94 11.92
C SER A 361 14.49 -13.82 11.71
N ALA A 362 14.71 -12.67 12.35
CA ALA A 362 13.82 -11.52 12.24
C ALA A 362 13.76 -10.97 10.81
N CYS A 363 14.90 -11.00 10.11
CA CYS A 363 15.03 -10.65 8.72
C CYS A 363 15.78 -11.77 7.98
N VAL A 364 15.26 -12.22 6.85
CA VAL A 364 15.91 -13.21 5.97
C VAL A 364 15.90 -12.66 4.55
N PHE A 365 17.09 -12.57 3.94
CA PHE A 365 17.30 -11.93 2.65
C PHE A 365 17.81 -12.91 1.60
N HIS A 366 17.53 -12.60 0.34
CA HIS A 366 18.07 -13.27 -0.83
C HIS A 366 18.75 -12.21 -1.70
N ASN A 367 20.03 -12.42 -2.02
CA ASN A 367 20.84 -11.54 -2.86
C ASN A 367 20.83 -10.07 -2.42
N ALA A 368 20.79 -9.81 -1.10
CA ALA A 368 20.83 -8.46 -0.54
C ALA A 368 21.67 -8.39 0.73
N SER A 369 22.34 -7.25 0.94
CA SER A 369 23.15 -7.01 2.13
C SER A 369 22.36 -7.10 3.43
N THR A 370 22.95 -7.67 4.48
CA THR A 370 22.31 -7.73 5.81
C THR A 370 22.06 -6.34 6.40
N ARG A 371 22.79 -5.32 5.92
CA ARG A 371 22.65 -3.91 6.30
C ARG A 371 21.30 -3.29 5.92
N PHE A 372 20.54 -3.92 5.01
CA PHE A 372 19.19 -3.48 4.69
C PHE A 372 18.19 -3.65 5.84
N SER A 373 18.50 -4.46 6.86
CA SER A 373 17.68 -4.64 8.06
C SER A 373 17.70 -3.38 8.95
N ASP A 374 16.91 -2.38 8.56
CA ASP A 374 16.83 -1.06 9.17
C ASP A 374 15.46 -0.44 8.88
N GLY A 375 14.86 0.22 9.87
CA GLY A 375 13.49 0.75 9.76
C GLY A 375 13.31 1.79 8.65
N TYR A 376 14.29 2.66 8.43
CA TYR A 376 14.22 3.62 7.33
C TYR A 376 14.32 2.92 5.97
N ARG A 377 15.27 1.98 5.82
CA ARG A 377 15.44 1.18 4.60
C ARG A 377 14.22 0.31 4.28
N PHE A 378 13.46 -0.10 5.30
CA PHE A 378 12.20 -0.84 5.16
C PHE A 378 10.98 0.06 4.89
N GLY A 379 11.15 1.38 4.83
CA GLY A 379 10.05 2.33 4.57
C GLY A 379 9.17 2.62 5.79
N LEU A 380 9.65 2.34 7.02
CA LEU A 380 8.94 2.64 8.26
C LEU A 380 9.12 4.11 8.71
N GLY A 381 9.95 4.88 8.01
CA GLY A 381 10.29 6.28 8.32
C GLY A 381 11.33 6.40 9.43
N ALA A 382 11.09 5.75 10.58
CA ALA A 382 12.07 5.58 11.65
C ALA A 382 11.82 4.26 12.39
N GLU A 383 12.76 3.90 13.25
CA GLU A 383 12.63 2.75 14.16
C GLU A 383 12.99 3.13 15.59
N VAL A 384 12.33 2.47 16.54
CA VAL A 384 12.68 2.56 17.95
C VAL A 384 13.79 1.56 18.32
N GLY A 385 13.94 0.49 17.54
CA GLY A 385 14.67 -0.73 17.88
C GLY A 385 14.56 -1.75 16.76
N ILE A 386 15.49 -2.71 16.75
CA ILE A 386 15.28 -3.99 16.08
C ILE A 386 14.94 -5.01 17.16
N SER A 387 13.98 -5.89 16.91
CA SER A 387 13.57 -6.93 17.83
C SER A 387 13.85 -8.31 17.25
N THR A 388 14.60 -9.13 17.97
CA THR A 388 14.74 -10.57 17.65
C THR A 388 13.69 -11.42 18.35
N SER A 389 12.82 -10.82 19.16
CA SER A 389 11.72 -11.49 19.86
C SER A 389 10.72 -12.10 18.87
N ARG A 390 10.17 -13.26 19.23
CA ARG A 390 9.13 -13.94 18.46
C ARG A 390 7.71 -13.52 18.85
N ILE A 391 7.58 -12.72 19.91
CA ILE A 391 6.29 -12.22 20.39
C ILE A 391 6.18 -10.70 20.13
N HIS A 392 4.96 -10.24 19.91
CA HIS A 392 4.59 -8.84 19.68
C HIS A 392 5.13 -8.24 18.36
N ALA A 393 6.41 -7.90 18.28
CA ALA A 393 7.03 -7.29 17.12
C ALA A 393 8.43 -7.88 16.87
N ARG A 394 8.77 -8.12 15.60
CA ARG A 394 10.00 -8.78 15.16
C ARG A 394 10.58 -8.05 13.94
N GLY A 395 11.89 -7.86 13.91
CA GLY A 395 12.59 -7.01 12.93
C GLY A 395 12.63 -5.54 13.34
N PRO A 396 12.91 -4.61 12.42
CA PRO A 396 12.82 -3.18 12.66
C PRO A 396 11.44 -2.74 13.16
N VAL A 397 11.39 -2.02 14.27
CA VAL A 397 10.16 -1.69 14.98
C VAL A 397 9.80 -0.21 14.79
N GLY A 398 8.82 0.04 13.91
CA GLY A 398 8.21 1.36 13.69
C GLY A 398 6.95 1.60 14.55
N VAL A 399 6.05 2.47 14.06
CA VAL A 399 4.81 2.85 14.77
C VAL A 399 3.91 1.65 15.12
N GLU A 400 3.75 0.70 14.20
CA GLU A 400 2.91 -0.50 14.40
C GLU A 400 3.38 -1.36 15.57
N GLY A 401 4.69 -1.46 15.77
CA GLY A 401 5.27 -2.22 16.88
C GLY A 401 5.11 -1.52 18.24
N LEU A 402 4.56 -0.31 18.28
CA LEU A 402 4.20 0.42 19.50
C LEU A 402 2.69 0.40 19.77
N LEU A 403 1.95 -0.48 19.08
CA LEU A 403 0.52 -0.69 19.24
C LEU A 403 0.23 -2.11 19.70
N THR A 404 -0.84 -2.28 20.45
CA THR A 404 -1.49 -3.56 20.74
C THR A 404 -2.89 -3.58 20.13
N THR A 405 -3.70 -4.57 20.48
CA THR A 405 -5.08 -4.71 20.01
C THR A 405 -6.05 -4.79 21.18
N ARG A 406 -7.27 -4.29 21.01
CA ARG A 406 -8.36 -4.44 21.98
C ARG A 406 -9.66 -4.80 21.31
N TYR A 407 -10.55 -5.44 22.07
CA TYR A 407 -11.87 -5.83 21.62
C TYR A 407 -12.93 -4.85 22.10
N LEU A 408 -13.82 -4.42 21.21
CA LEU A 408 -14.95 -3.55 21.49
C LEU A 408 -16.24 -4.28 21.14
N MET A 409 -17.04 -4.61 22.14
CA MET A 409 -18.33 -5.27 21.96
C MET A 409 -19.48 -4.26 22.03
N ARG A 410 -20.41 -4.34 21.09
CA ARG A 410 -21.64 -3.52 21.06
C ARG A 410 -22.85 -4.42 20.95
N GLY A 411 -23.70 -4.36 21.96
CA GLY A 411 -24.93 -5.13 22.05
C GLY A 411 -26.15 -4.24 22.32
N LYS A 412 -27.32 -4.89 22.43
CA LYS A 412 -28.63 -4.33 22.75
C LYS A 412 -29.22 -4.92 24.05
N GLY A 413 -28.35 -5.42 24.95
CA GLY A 413 -28.76 -6.06 26.20
C GLY A 413 -28.71 -7.59 26.18
N GLN A 414 -27.95 -8.19 25.26
CA GLN A 414 -27.71 -9.63 25.27
C GLN A 414 -27.02 -10.05 26.58
N VAL A 415 -27.53 -11.12 27.18
CA VAL A 415 -27.00 -11.74 28.41
C VAL A 415 -26.58 -13.18 28.09
N VAL A 416 -25.53 -13.67 28.77
CA VAL A 416 -25.01 -15.03 28.51
C VAL A 416 -26.04 -16.09 28.93
N GLN A 417 -26.65 -16.00 30.13
CA GLN A 417 -27.68 -16.93 30.63
C GLN A 417 -27.43 -18.41 30.26
N LYS A 418 -26.25 -18.94 30.60
CA LYS A 418 -25.82 -20.32 30.23
C LYS A 418 -25.94 -20.64 28.73
N ASP A 419 -25.78 -19.63 27.89
CA ASP A 419 -25.96 -19.65 26.43
C ASP A 419 -27.38 -20.00 25.97
N GLU A 420 -28.38 -20.00 26.86
CA GLU A 420 -29.78 -20.33 26.55
C GLU A 420 -30.52 -19.19 25.82
N GLY A 421 -30.05 -17.94 25.97
CA GLY A 421 -30.72 -16.74 25.44
C GLY A 421 -30.07 -16.13 24.18
N VAL A 422 -28.95 -16.68 23.71
CA VAL A 422 -28.15 -16.09 22.63
C VAL A 422 -27.81 -17.15 21.59
N LYS A 423 -28.32 -16.97 20.36
CA LYS A 423 -27.91 -17.79 19.23
C LYS A 423 -26.66 -17.20 18.57
N TYR A 424 -25.53 -17.84 18.77
CA TYR A 424 -24.27 -17.42 18.15
C TYR A 424 -24.30 -17.60 16.62
N THR A 425 -23.89 -16.56 15.90
CA THR A 425 -23.76 -16.56 14.44
C THR A 425 -22.29 -16.61 14.00
N HIS A 426 -21.38 -16.01 14.78
CA HIS A 426 -19.95 -15.87 14.45
C HIS A 426 -19.69 -15.41 13.01
N ARG A 427 -20.60 -14.60 12.47
CA ARG A 427 -20.54 -14.17 11.09
C ARG A 427 -19.48 -13.09 10.98
N ALA A 428 -18.40 -13.38 10.26
CA ALA A 428 -17.42 -12.36 9.90
C ALA A 428 -18.16 -11.24 9.16
N VAL A 429 -18.21 -10.06 9.78
CA VAL A 429 -18.71 -8.87 9.11
C VAL A 429 -17.50 -8.36 8.37
N GLN A 430 -17.50 -8.56 7.06
CA GLN A 430 -16.52 -7.93 6.19
C GLN A 430 -16.37 -6.49 6.64
N LYS A 431 -15.12 -6.03 6.82
CA LYS A 431 -14.77 -4.62 7.03
C LYS A 431 -15.70 -3.83 6.12
N GLY A 432 -16.26 -2.70 6.57
CA GLY A 432 -17.02 -1.79 5.72
C GLY A 432 -16.16 -1.18 4.59
N ASN A 433 -15.41 -2.00 3.86
CA ASN A 433 -15.02 -1.78 2.51
C ASN A 433 -16.33 -1.77 1.74
N ASN A 434 -16.78 -0.58 1.36
CA ASN A 434 -17.52 -0.47 0.11
C ASN A 434 -16.65 -1.17 -0.94
N TYR A 435 -16.92 -2.46 -1.21
CA TYR A 435 -16.16 -3.27 -2.16
C TYR A 435 -16.03 -2.53 -3.49
N ILE A 436 -17.11 -1.84 -3.85
CA ILE A 436 -17.18 -0.90 -4.97
C ILE A 436 -16.13 0.21 -4.85
N TRP A 437 -16.11 0.98 -3.75
CA TRP A 437 -15.22 2.14 -3.58
C TRP A 437 -13.72 1.80 -3.48
N ASN A 438 -13.43 0.58 -3.04
CA ASN A 438 -12.07 0.09 -2.88
C ASN A 438 -11.61 -0.82 -4.05
N SER A 439 -12.50 -1.12 -5.00
CA SER A 439 -12.17 -1.79 -6.26
C SER A 439 -12.15 -0.76 -7.38
N GLY A 440 -10.97 -0.50 -7.95
CA GLY A 440 -10.80 0.44 -9.05
C GLY A 440 -11.67 0.06 -10.25
N SER A 441 -11.62 -1.20 -10.67
CA SER A 441 -12.45 -1.75 -11.75
C SER A 441 -13.96 -1.65 -11.45
N ALA A 442 -14.41 -1.90 -10.22
CA ALA A 442 -15.84 -1.77 -9.87
C ALA A 442 -16.31 -0.31 -9.90
N CYS A 443 -15.48 0.62 -9.39
CA CYS A 443 -15.71 2.06 -9.50
C CYS A 443 -15.88 2.48 -10.98
N ILE A 444 -14.96 2.04 -11.85
CA ILE A 444 -15.00 2.41 -13.27
C ILE A 444 -16.22 1.79 -13.97
N ALA A 445 -16.52 0.51 -13.73
CA ALA A 445 -17.69 -0.14 -14.34
C ALA A 445 -19.00 0.56 -13.96
N ILE A 446 -19.16 0.97 -12.70
CA ILE A 446 -20.35 1.72 -12.24
C ILE A 446 -20.33 3.15 -12.78
N ALA A 447 -19.16 3.79 -12.89
CA ALA A 447 -19.02 5.07 -13.55
C ALA A 447 -19.47 4.99 -15.02
N SER A 448 -19.05 3.96 -15.76
CA SER A 448 -19.44 3.71 -17.15
C SER A 448 -20.95 3.53 -17.29
N LEU A 449 -21.59 2.73 -16.42
CA LEU A 449 -23.05 2.58 -16.39
C LEU A 449 -23.75 3.93 -16.14
N THR A 450 -23.26 4.68 -15.16
CA THR A 450 -23.84 5.97 -14.77
C THR A 450 -23.68 7.01 -15.88
N TYR A 451 -22.54 7.01 -16.59
CA TYR A 451 -22.34 7.83 -17.79
C TYR A 451 -23.28 7.41 -18.93
N SER A 452 -23.55 6.12 -19.13
CA SER A 452 -24.53 5.66 -20.14
C SER A 452 -25.95 6.09 -19.81
N VAL A 453 -26.35 6.09 -18.53
CA VAL A 453 -27.64 6.67 -18.09
C VAL A 453 -27.69 8.17 -18.39
N ALA A 454 -26.64 8.91 -18.02
CA ALA A 454 -26.55 10.35 -18.30
C ALA A 454 -26.66 10.66 -19.81
N ALA A 455 -26.04 9.84 -20.66
CA ALA A 455 -26.11 10.01 -22.12
C ALA A 455 -27.53 9.77 -22.67
N SER A 456 -28.26 8.78 -22.16
CA SER A 456 -29.65 8.52 -22.58
C SER A 456 -30.62 9.63 -22.18
N LEU A 457 -30.36 10.32 -21.07
CA LEU A 457 -31.19 11.43 -20.57
C LEU A 457 -31.11 12.69 -21.43
N VAL A 458 -30.19 12.75 -22.39
CA VAL A 458 -30.13 13.88 -23.33
C VAL A 458 -31.16 13.74 -24.46
N ARG A 459 -31.58 12.51 -24.83
CA ARG A 459 -32.58 12.30 -25.88
C ARG A 459 -33.89 13.09 -25.71
N PRO A 460 -34.50 13.16 -24.50
CA PRO A 460 -35.74 13.91 -24.30
C PRO A 460 -35.55 15.44 -24.28
N LEU A 461 -34.32 15.97 -24.40
CA LEU A 461 -34.11 17.42 -24.47
C LEU A 461 -34.67 18.00 -25.78
N SER A 462 -35.18 19.21 -25.69
CA SER A 462 -35.65 19.98 -26.84
C SER A 462 -34.55 20.10 -27.93
N PRO A 463 -34.89 20.03 -29.23
CA PRO A 463 -33.93 20.14 -30.35
C PRO A 463 -33.06 21.41 -30.34
N GLY A 464 -33.53 22.43 -29.63
CA GLY A 464 -32.87 23.72 -29.43
C GLY A 464 -31.85 23.78 -28.29
N ILE A 465 -31.54 22.72 -27.56
CA ILE A 465 -30.51 22.77 -26.50
C ILE A 465 -29.16 22.31 -27.05
N GLY A 466 -28.19 23.22 -27.01
CA GLY A 466 -26.84 23.01 -27.53
C GLY A 466 -25.93 22.26 -26.56
N VAL A 467 -24.90 21.63 -27.09
CA VAL A 467 -23.93 20.85 -26.31
C VAL A 467 -23.23 21.70 -25.24
N PHE A 468 -22.84 22.94 -25.56
CA PHE A 468 -22.20 23.83 -24.58
C PHE A 468 -23.15 24.28 -23.47
N GLU A 469 -24.46 24.34 -23.73
CA GLU A 469 -25.48 24.63 -22.70
C GLU A 469 -25.58 23.46 -21.73
N ILE A 470 -25.67 22.24 -22.25
CA ILE A 470 -25.68 21.00 -21.45
C ILE A 470 -24.42 20.93 -20.59
N VAL A 471 -23.24 21.16 -21.18
CA VAL A 471 -21.95 21.09 -20.47
C VAL A 471 -21.86 22.16 -19.38
N SER A 472 -22.33 23.38 -19.65
CA SER A 472 -22.32 24.49 -18.70
C SER A 472 -23.23 24.19 -17.51
N VAL A 473 -24.50 23.84 -17.74
CA VAL A 473 -25.46 23.53 -16.67
C VAL A 473 -25.00 22.32 -15.87
N ARG A 474 -24.57 21.25 -16.55
CA ARG A 474 -24.01 20.05 -15.91
C ARG A 474 -22.84 20.39 -15.01
N SER A 475 -21.87 21.16 -15.50
CA SER A 475 -20.64 21.46 -14.74
C SER A 475 -20.90 22.42 -13.58
N ALA A 476 -21.80 23.40 -13.74
CA ALA A 476 -22.20 24.30 -12.66
C ALA A 476 -22.88 23.53 -11.51
N LEU A 477 -23.85 22.66 -11.83
CA LEU A 477 -24.52 21.82 -10.84
C LEU A 477 -23.56 20.79 -10.21
N SER A 478 -22.67 20.18 -10.99
CA SER A 478 -21.63 19.29 -10.46
C SER A 478 -20.69 19.99 -9.47
N LEU A 479 -20.36 21.27 -9.67
CA LEU A 479 -19.56 22.03 -8.70
C LEU A 479 -20.33 22.27 -7.40
N LEU A 480 -21.63 22.56 -7.47
CA LEU A 480 -22.50 22.67 -6.30
C LEU A 480 -22.55 21.34 -5.54
N PHE A 481 -22.77 20.22 -6.24
CA PHE A 481 -22.77 18.89 -5.64
C PHE A 481 -21.41 18.50 -5.07
N SER A 482 -20.30 18.92 -5.71
CA SER A 482 -18.95 18.70 -5.19
C SER A 482 -18.75 19.40 -3.84
N HIS A 483 -19.27 20.62 -3.70
CA HIS A 483 -19.19 21.37 -2.44
C HIS A 483 -20.01 20.71 -1.32
N VAL A 484 -21.23 20.26 -1.63
CA VAL A 484 -22.10 19.53 -0.68
C VAL A 484 -21.48 18.18 -0.29
N ALA A 485 -21.00 17.41 -1.26
CA ALA A 485 -20.35 16.13 -1.00
C ALA A 485 -19.08 16.30 -0.14
N TYR A 486 -18.31 17.36 -0.39
CA TYR A 486 -17.13 17.68 0.40
C TYR A 486 -17.48 18.00 1.86
N SER A 487 -18.48 18.86 2.10
CA SER A 487 -18.90 19.23 3.46
C SER A 487 -19.46 18.04 4.25
N MET A 488 -20.12 17.10 3.57
CA MET A 488 -20.63 15.87 4.19
C MET A 488 -19.55 14.79 4.43
N SER A 489 -18.43 14.85 3.70
CA SER A 489 -17.42 13.78 3.71
C SER A 489 -16.46 13.80 4.90
N GLY A 490 -16.42 14.89 5.68
CA GLY A 490 -15.47 15.04 6.80
C GLY A 490 -13.99 15.03 6.37
N GLN A 491 -13.70 15.26 5.08
CA GLN A 491 -12.34 15.29 4.56
C GLN A 491 -11.56 16.50 5.10
N THR A 492 -10.29 16.27 5.43
CA THR A 492 -9.38 17.27 5.98
C THR A 492 -8.53 17.97 4.92
N SER A 493 -8.39 17.38 3.72
CA SER A 493 -7.67 17.97 2.59
C SER A 493 -8.49 19.09 1.95
N PRO A 494 -7.92 20.27 1.61
CA PRO A 494 -8.66 21.38 0.99
C PRO A 494 -9.45 20.95 -0.24
N LEU A 495 -10.64 21.54 -0.47
CA LEU A 495 -11.50 21.23 -1.62
C LEU A 495 -10.77 21.33 -2.96
N PHE A 496 -9.91 22.35 -3.12
CA PHE A 496 -9.11 22.58 -4.33
C PHE A 496 -7.79 21.80 -4.36
N GLY A 497 -7.57 20.91 -3.39
CA GLY A 497 -6.33 20.18 -3.20
C GLY A 497 -5.25 21.00 -2.50
N GLU A 498 -4.18 20.32 -2.10
CA GLU A 498 -3.02 20.97 -1.49
C GLU A 498 -2.18 21.74 -2.53
N ARG A 499 -1.50 22.80 -2.07
CA ARG A 499 -0.74 23.71 -2.93
C ARG A 499 0.32 23.00 -3.79
N GLN A 500 0.91 21.93 -3.25
CA GLN A 500 1.90 21.10 -3.93
C GLN A 500 1.34 20.26 -5.10
N HIS A 501 0.01 20.09 -5.18
CA HIS A 501 -0.64 19.24 -6.19
C HIS A 501 -1.56 20.03 -7.12
N MET A 502 -1.75 21.34 -6.89
CA MET A 502 -2.60 22.20 -7.72
C MET A 502 -2.22 22.18 -9.20
N LEU A 503 -0.94 22.15 -9.55
CA LEU A 503 -0.52 22.14 -10.95
C LEU A 503 -0.99 20.87 -11.68
N PHE A 504 -0.86 19.70 -11.05
CA PHE A 504 -1.33 18.43 -11.63
C PHE A 504 -2.87 18.37 -11.72
N LEU A 505 -3.56 18.91 -10.71
CA LEU A 505 -5.02 19.01 -10.71
C LEU A 505 -5.53 19.95 -11.82
N ALA A 506 -4.88 21.10 -11.99
CA ALA A 506 -5.18 22.05 -13.07
C ALA A 506 -4.91 21.43 -14.46
N MET A 507 -3.75 20.76 -14.63
CA MET A 507 -3.44 20.03 -15.85
C MET A 507 -4.50 18.96 -16.18
N ARG A 508 -4.93 18.19 -15.19
CA ARG A 508 -6.01 17.19 -15.38
C ARG A 508 -7.30 17.82 -15.87
N GLY A 509 -7.69 18.98 -15.29
CA GLY A 509 -8.87 19.72 -15.71
C GLY A 509 -8.77 20.22 -17.14
N LEU A 510 -7.66 20.87 -17.49
CA LEU A 510 -7.40 21.44 -18.82
C LEU A 510 -7.31 20.36 -19.92
N ILE A 511 -6.53 19.30 -19.69
CA ILE A 511 -6.40 18.18 -20.64
C ILE A 511 -7.76 17.51 -20.84
N GLY A 512 -8.55 17.35 -19.77
CA GLY A 512 -9.89 16.80 -19.84
C GLY A 512 -10.86 17.66 -20.66
N ALA A 513 -10.81 18.98 -20.50
CA ALA A 513 -11.62 19.91 -21.29
C ALA A 513 -11.20 19.88 -22.76
N ALA A 514 -9.90 19.99 -23.06
CA ALA A 514 -9.38 19.94 -24.42
C ALA A 514 -9.74 18.63 -25.15
N ALA A 515 -9.69 17.49 -24.45
CA ALA A 515 -10.11 16.19 -25.01
C ALA A 515 -11.58 16.22 -25.47
N MET A 516 -12.44 16.86 -24.67
CA MET A 516 -13.87 17.03 -24.93
C MET A 516 -14.12 17.94 -26.15
N ASP A 517 -13.33 19.00 -26.30
CA ASP A 517 -13.47 19.95 -27.42
C ASP A 517 -13.03 19.34 -28.74
N CYS A 518 -11.91 18.61 -28.73
CA CYS A 518 -11.49 17.84 -29.89
C CYS A 518 -12.56 16.81 -30.27
N TYR A 519 -13.17 16.12 -29.30
CA TYR A 519 -14.26 15.19 -29.59
C TYR A 519 -15.45 15.88 -30.25
N TYR A 520 -15.83 17.07 -29.76
CA TYR A 520 -16.90 17.86 -30.35
C TYR A 520 -16.58 18.38 -31.75
N ALA A 521 -15.34 18.80 -31.99
CA ALA A 521 -14.91 19.17 -33.32
C ALA A 521 -14.99 17.99 -34.30
N THR A 522 -14.77 16.76 -33.84
CA THR A 522 -14.89 15.52 -34.61
C THR A 522 -16.33 15.20 -34.97
N ILE A 523 -17.27 15.17 -34.01
CA ILE A 523 -18.68 14.83 -34.30
C ILE A 523 -19.37 15.85 -35.23
N GLN A 524 -18.88 17.09 -35.31
CA GLN A 524 -19.36 18.10 -36.28
C GLN A 524 -18.85 17.87 -37.71
N ARG A 525 -17.81 17.06 -37.87
CA ARG A 525 -17.05 16.88 -39.12
C ARG A 525 -17.08 15.46 -39.64
N LEU A 526 -17.41 14.48 -38.81
CA LEU A 526 -17.51 13.06 -39.15
C LEU A 526 -18.88 12.50 -38.74
N PRO A 527 -19.35 11.43 -39.40
CA PRO A 527 -20.44 10.61 -38.89
C PRO A 527 -20.17 10.19 -37.44
N LEU A 528 -21.21 10.13 -36.60
CA LEU A 528 -21.04 9.83 -35.18
C LEU A 528 -20.33 8.49 -34.96
N ALA A 529 -20.63 7.48 -35.77
CA ALA A 529 -19.97 6.18 -35.71
C ALA A 529 -18.46 6.26 -35.99
N ASP A 530 -18.03 7.08 -36.93
CA ASP A 530 -16.61 7.33 -37.21
C ASP A 530 -15.94 8.09 -36.05
N ALA A 531 -16.62 9.11 -35.51
CA ALA A 531 -16.13 9.91 -34.40
C ALA A 531 -15.95 9.09 -33.11
N VAL A 532 -16.94 8.25 -32.79
CA VAL A 532 -16.90 7.34 -31.64
C VAL A 532 -15.79 6.31 -31.85
N SER A 533 -15.63 5.73 -33.05
CA SER A 533 -14.54 4.80 -33.38
C SER A 533 -13.15 5.37 -33.08
N LEU A 534 -12.91 6.64 -33.41
CA LEU A 534 -11.65 7.31 -33.11
C LEU A 534 -11.43 7.52 -31.60
N LEU A 535 -12.47 7.91 -30.86
CA LEU A 535 -12.38 8.10 -29.41
C LEU A 535 -12.00 6.81 -28.67
N PHE A 536 -12.51 5.67 -29.13
CA PHE A 536 -12.24 4.36 -28.50
C PHE A 536 -10.85 3.78 -28.80
N LEU A 537 -9.98 4.50 -29.52
CA LEU A 537 -8.54 4.21 -29.53
C LEU A 537 -7.88 4.51 -28.17
N ASN A 538 -8.55 5.28 -27.31
CA ASN A 538 -8.07 5.71 -26.00
C ASN A 538 -7.52 4.58 -25.09
N PRO A 539 -8.14 3.38 -24.95
CA PRO A 539 -7.57 2.32 -24.10
C PRO A 539 -6.21 1.81 -24.58
N VAL A 540 -6.03 1.68 -25.89
CA VAL A 540 -4.74 1.27 -26.49
C VAL A 540 -3.70 2.36 -26.27
N LEU A 541 -4.06 3.63 -26.50
CA LEU A 541 -3.18 4.77 -26.25
C LEU A 541 -2.83 4.90 -24.76
N THR A 542 -3.79 4.68 -23.87
CA THR A 542 -3.59 4.70 -22.42
C THR A 542 -2.61 3.62 -21.99
N ALA A 543 -2.73 2.40 -22.52
CA ALA A 543 -1.80 1.31 -22.21
C ALA A 543 -0.36 1.63 -22.65
N VAL A 544 -0.19 2.14 -23.88
CA VAL A 544 1.14 2.52 -24.41
C VAL A 544 1.73 3.69 -23.64
N LEU A 545 0.95 4.74 -23.38
CA LEU A 545 1.44 5.91 -22.64
C LEU A 545 1.73 5.59 -21.17
N ALA A 546 0.94 4.73 -20.52
CA ALA A 546 1.20 4.30 -19.15
C ALA A 546 2.51 3.51 -19.05
N TRP A 547 2.81 2.67 -20.06
CA TRP A 547 4.09 1.99 -20.15
C TRP A 547 5.27 2.97 -20.34
N LEU A 548 5.13 3.93 -21.26
CA LEU A 548 6.20 4.90 -21.55
C LEU A 548 6.44 5.90 -20.40
N LEU A 549 5.36 6.46 -19.82
CA LEU A 549 5.44 7.59 -18.89
C LEU A 549 5.38 7.18 -17.43
N LEU A 550 4.62 6.14 -17.09
CA LEU A 550 4.45 5.67 -15.70
C LEU A 550 5.28 4.43 -15.39
N LYS A 551 5.96 3.85 -16.40
CA LYS A 551 6.71 2.59 -16.29
C LYS A 551 5.83 1.43 -15.78
N GLU A 552 4.52 1.48 -16.03
CA GLU A 552 3.62 0.37 -15.74
C GLU A 552 3.94 -0.81 -16.68
N THR A 553 3.92 -2.04 -16.18
CA THR A 553 4.23 -3.23 -16.99
C THR A 553 3.16 -3.46 -18.05
N LEU A 554 3.51 -3.32 -19.32
CA LEU A 554 2.62 -3.67 -20.43
C LEU A 554 2.67 -5.18 -20.66
N THR A 555 1.70 -5.89 -20.10
CA THR A 555 1.56 -7.33 -20.35
C THR A 555 0.92 -7.57 -21.72
N TRP A 556 1.32 -8.66 -22.37
CA TRP A 556 0.72 -9.07 -23.65
C TRP A 556 -0.79 -9.31 -23.54
N LYS A 557 -1.26 -9.79 -22.38
CA LYS A 557 -2.69 -10.02 -22.11
C LYS A 557 -3.47 -8.71 -21.94
N ALA A 558 -2.92 -7.70 -21.26
CA ALA A 558 -3.54 -6.38 -21.18
C ALA A 558 -3.63 -5.70 -22.57
N PHE A 559 -2.57 -5.81 -23.37
CA PHE A 559 -2.54 -5.27 -24.73
C PHE A 559 -3.54 -5.98 -25.66
N SER A 560 -3.52 -7.32 -25.69
CA SER A 560 -4.45 -8.11 -26.51
C SER A 560 -5.92 -7.96 -26.07
N GLY A 561 -6.21 -7.90 -24.76
CA GLY A 561 -7.56 -7.64 -24.25
C GLY A 561 -8.09 -6.25 -24.64
N SER A 562 -7.22 -5.25 -24.68
CA SER A 562 -7.55 -3.90 -25.18
C SER A 562 -7.84 -3.92 -26.69
N LEU A 563 -7.06 -4.68 -27.47
CA LEU A 563 -7.27 -4.83 -28.91
C LEU A 563 -8.60 -5.56 -29.24
N VAL A 564 -8.93 -6.60 -28.47
CA VAL A 564 -10.20 -7.34 -28.59
C VAL A 564 -11.39 -6.44 -28.23
N SER A 565 -11.25 -5.61 -27.19
CA SER A 565 -12.29 -4.65 -26.80
C SER A 565 -12.50 -3.57 -27.87
N LEU A 566 -11.41 -3.09 -28.49
CA LEU A 566 -11.48 -2.16 -29.62
C LEU A 566 -12.16 -2.78 -30.83
N ALA A 567 -11.81 -4.02 -31.20
CA ALA A 567 -12.46 -4.72 -32.31
C ALA A 567 -13.95 -4.93 -32.05
N GLY A 568 -14.32 -5.35 -30.83
CA GLY A 568 -15.72 -5.49 -30.43
C GLY A 568 -16.50 -4.18 -30.51
N MET A 569 -15.86 -3.07 -30.14
CA MET A 569 -16.44 -1.74 -30.27
C MET A 569 -16.73 -1.34 -31.73
N LEU A 570 -15.85 -1.67 -32.68
CA LEU A 570 -16.08 -1.39 -34.10
C LEU A 570 -17.32 -2.15 -34.64
N PHE A 571 -17.58 -3.36 -34.15
CA PHE A 571 -18.79 -4.13 -34.49
C PHE A 571 -20.08 -3.53 -33.90
N VAL A 572 -19.99 -2.92 -32.71
CA VAL A 572 -21.15 -2.23 -32.10
C VAL A 572 -21.43 -0.91 -32.82
N VAL A 573 -20.39 -0.14 -33.12
CA VAL A 573 -20.53 1.24 -33.62
C VAL A 573 -20.70 1.31 -35.13
N ARG A 574 -20.17 0.34 -35.88
CA ARG A 574 -20.27 0.22 -37.35
C ARG A 574 -19.94 1.50 -38.11
N PRO A 575 -18.68 1.96 -38.05
CA PRO A 575 -18.28 3.13 -38.80
C PRO A 575 -18.52 2.93 -40.32
N PRO A 576 -19.14 3.91 -41.01
CA PRO A 576 -19.34 3.88 -42.46
C PRO A 576 -18.07 3.67 -43.30
N PHE A 577 -16.88 3.99 -42.78
CA PHE A 577 -15.64 3.68 -43.50
C PHE A 577 -15.32 2.17 -43.56
N LEU A 578 -15.89 1.35 -42.68
CA LEU A 578 -15.63 -0.09 -42.55
C LEU A 578 -16.82 -0.97 -43.02
N PHE A 579 -18.06 -0.49 -42.87
CA PHE A 579 -19.29 -1.22 -43.19
C PHE A 579 -20.12 -0.50 -44.27
N SER A 580 -20.63 -1.24 -45.27
CA SER A 580 -21.45 -0.73 -46.39
C SER A 580 -22.77 -0.11 -45.93
N SER A 581 -23.29 0.85 -46.70
CA SER A 581 -24.53 1.57 -46.39
C SER A 581 -25.80 0.71 -46.38
N ASP A 582 -25.83 -0.42 -47.10
CA ASP A 582 -27.00 -1.31 -47.13
C ASP A 582 -27.15 -2.11 -45.81
N ASP A 583 -26.05 -2.32 -45.08
CA ASP A 583 -26.04 -2.93 -43.73
C ASP A 583 -26.37 -1.91 -42.62
N ASN A 584 -26.39 -0.61 -42.95
CA ASN A 584 -26.64 0.51 -42.02
C ASN A 584 -28.11 0.95 -41.98
N ALA A 585 -28.96 0.46 -42.90
CA ALA A 585 -30.41 0.71 -42.88
C ALA A 585 -31.13 0.03 -41.69
N ALA A 586 -30.46 -0.93 -41.03
CA ALA A 586 -30.89 -1.59 -39.81
C ALA A 586 -29.78 -1.51 -38.75
N ALA A 587 -29.41 -0.31 -38.33
CA ALA A 587 -28.62 -0.10 -37.11
C ALA A 587 -29.54 0.24 -35.91
N PRO A 588 -30.24 -0.74 -35.31
CA PRO A 588 -30.80 -0.55 -33.99
C PRO A 588 -29.67 -0.73 -32.95
N GLY A 589 -29.62 0.15 -31.94
CA GLY A 589 -28.87 -0.16 -30.72
C GLY A 589 -27.50 0.48 -30.50
N GLY A 590 -26.79 0.99 -31.53
CA GLY A 590 -25.39 1.42 -31.35
C GLY A 590 -25.21 2.85 -30.83
N GLY A 591 -26.24 3.69 -30.96
CA GLY A 591 -26.04 5.12 -30.82
C GLY A 591 -27.30 5.95 -30.67
N GLY A 592 -28.51 5.42 -30.51
CA GLY A 592 -29.71 6.29 -30.43
C GLY A 592 -29.62 7.38 -29.34
N GLY A 593 -28.83 7.12 -28.27
CA GLY A 593 -28.59 8.05 -27.16
C GLY A 593 -27.71 9.17 -27.64
N LEU A 594 -26.52 8.80 -28.11
CA LEU A 594 -25.52 9.70 -28.67
C LEU A 594 -26.00 10.41 -29.96
N ASN A 595 -26.86 9.78 -30.75
CA ASN A 595 -27.45 10.33 -31.97
C ASN A 595 -28.34 11.51 -31.62
N HIS A 596 -29.19 11.43 -30.60
CA HIS A 596 -30.03 12.57 -30.22
C HIS A 596 -29.31 13.60 -29.31
N VAL A 597 -28.26 13.18 -28.58
CA VAL A 597 -27.37 14.09 -27.81
C VAL A 597 -26.66 15.09 -28.74
N PHE A 598 -26.30 14.65 -29.95
CA PHE A 598 -25.36 15.36 -30.81
C PHE A 598 -25.90 15.77 -32.18
N ASN A 599 -27.09 15.33 -32.56
CA ASN A 599 -27.74 15.69 -33.82
C ASN A 599 -28.72 16.88 -33.70
N ASN A 600 -28.65 17.67 -32.61
CA ASN A 600 -29.38 18.94 -32.42
C ASN A 600 -28.89 20.10 -33.32
N ASN A 601 -28.28 19.78 -34.47
CA ASN A 601 -27.75 20.72 -35.46
C ASN A 601 -28.41 20.52 -36.84
N ASP A 602 -29.65 20.02 -36.89
CA ASP A 602 -30.47 20.18 -38.08
C ASP A 602 -30.61 21.69 -38.37
N THR A 603 -29.94 22.12 -39.44
CA THR A 603 -29.90 23.49 -39.93
C THR A 603 -31.28 23.90 -40.40
N GLY A 604 -32.08 24.48 -39.51
CA GLY A 604 -33.29 25.21 -39.85
C GLY A 604 -32.95 26.51 -40.57
N ILE A 605 -32.65 26.42 -41.87
CA ILE A 605 -32.77 27.56 -42.80
C ILE A 605 -34.13 27.41 -43.47
N THR A 606 -35.14 28.07 -42.92
CA THR A 606 -36.40 28.32 -43.62
C THR A 606 -36.19 29.45 -44.62
N GLY A 607 -35.99 29.12 -45.89
CA GLY A 607 -35.99 30.09 -46.97
C GLY A 607 -35.96 29.42 -48.35
N GLY A 608 -37.11 29.45 -49.04
CA GLY A 608 -37.21 29.31 -50.50
C GLY A 608 -37.08 27.89 -51.07
N ASN A 609 -38.06 27.50 -51.89
CA ASN A 609 -37.96 26.35 -52.79
C ASN A 609 -36.77 26.50 -53.75
N GLU A 610 -36.15 25.36 -54.08
CA GLU A 610 -34.99 25.12 -54.97
C GLU A 610 -33.66 24.91 -54.20
N ASP A 611 -32.99 23.79 -54.51
CA ASP A 611 -31.77 23.23 -53.89
C ASP A 611 -31.90 22.48 -52.55
N ARG A 612 -32.61 21.34 -52.57
CA ARG A 612 -32.40 20.24 -51.63
C ARG A 612 -31.09 19.51 -51.99
N ILE A 613 -29.94 20.04 -51.59
CA ILE A 613 -28.71 19.23 -51.51
C ILE A 613 -28.84 18.35 -50.27
N ASP A 614 -28.96 17.06 -50.50
CA ASP A 614 -29.15 16.03 -49.49
C ASP A 614 -27.98 16.05 -48.49
N TYR A 615 -28.24 16.38 -47.22
CA TYR A 615 -27.22 16.42 -46.15
C TYR A 615 -26.48 15.08 -45.99
N PHE A 616 -27.12 13.99 -46.42
CA PHE A 616 -26.54 12.65 -46.46
C PHE A 616 -25.61 12.39 -47.66
N ASP A 617 -25.69 13.16 -48.76
CA ASP A 617 -24.79 12.98 -49.92
C ASP A 617 -23.37 13.49 -49.66
N GLN A 618 -23.19 14.49 -48.77
CA GLN A 618 -21.85 14.99 -48.40
C GLN A 618 -21.00 13.96 -47.64
N PHE A 619 -21.63 12.99 -46.98
CA PHE A 619 -20.94 11.92 -46.23
C PHE A 619 -20.82 10.61 -47.01
N ARG A 620 -21.38 10.53 -48.23
CA ARG A 620 -21.33 9.34 -49.10
C ARG A 620 -20.03 9.20 -49.89
N SER A 621 -19.28 10.28 -50.14
CA SER A 621 -18.05 10.15 -50.92
C SER A 621 -16.94 9.50 -50.09
N LYS A 622 -16.26 8.49 -50.67
CA LYS A 622 -15.03 7.89 -50.13
C LYS A 622 -13.83 8.84 -50.20
N ASP A 623 -14.03 10.08 -50.61
CA ASP A 623 -12.96 11.04 -50.88
C ASP A 623 -12.48 11.73 -49.59
N TRP A 624 -11.16 11.88 -49.47
CA TRP A 624 -10.50 12.59 -48.38
C TRP A 624 -10.68 14.11 -48.53
N THR A 625 -11.84 14.63 -48.15
CA THR A 625 -12.06 16.08 -48.10
C THR A 625 -11.29 16.71 -46.94
N PRO A 626 -10.84 17.98 -47.03
CA PRO A 626 -10.18 18.68 -45.92
C PRO A 626 -11.02 18.67 -44.63
N ARG A 627 -12.35 18.70 -44.75
CA ARG A 627 -13.29 18.59 -43.60
C ARG A 627 -13.16 17.23 -42.90
N ARG A 628 -13.12 16.13 -43.66
CA ARG A 628 -12.93 14.77 -43.13
C ARG A 628 -11.56 14.60 -42.50
N LEU A 629 -10.50 15.13 -43.14
CA LEU A 629 -9.13 15.09 -42.62
C LEU A 629 -9.05 15.79 -41.24
N TRP A 630 -9.57 17.01 -41.13
CA TRP A 630 -9.63 17.72 -39.85
C TRP A 630 -10.47 16.97 -38.80
N GLY A 631 -11.58 16.37 -39.21
CA GLY A 631 -12.39 15.52 -38.33
C GLY A 631 -11.58 14.36 -37.73
N VAL A 632 -10.83 13.64 -38.56
CA VAL A 632 -9.96 12.53 -38.11
C VAL A 632 -8.84 13.04 -37.20
N THR A 633 -8.18 14.15 -37.55
CA THR A 633 -7.14 14.77 -36.72
C THR A 633 -7.64 15.13 -35.33
N PHE A 634 -8.80 15.79 -35.24
CA PHE A 634 -9.41 16.10 -33.94
C PHE A 634 -9.83 14.83 -33.18
N GLY A 635 -10.25 13.77 -33.88
CA GLY A 635 -10.66 12.52 -33.24
C GLY A 635 -9.48 11.79 -32.59
N LEU A 636 -8.35 11.72 -33.29
CA LEU A 636 -7.09 11.18 -32.76
C LEU A 636 -6.56 12.03 -31.61
N ALA A 637 -6.60 13.37 -31.74
CA ALA A 637 -6.20 14.28 -30.68
C ALA A 637 -7.06 14.09 -29.41
N SER A 638 -8.38 13.91 -29.57
CA SER A 638 -9.29 13.63 -28.46
C SER A 638 -8.93 12.33 -27.73
N ALA A 639 -8.71 11.24 -28.47
CA ALA A 639 -8.32 9.96 -27.88
C ALA A 639 -6.99 10.04 -27.10
N PHE A 640 -6.01 10.77 -27.63
CA PHE A 640 -4.72 10.99 -26.97
C PHE A 640 -4.84 11.85 -25.71
N LEU A 641 -5.59 12.96 -25.77
CA LEU A 641 -5.82 13.82 -24.61
C LEU A 641 -6.65 13.12 -23.54
N ALA A 642 -7.61 12.28 -23.92
CA ALA A 642 -8.36 11.44 -22.98
C ALA A 642 -7.44 10.45 -22.23
N ALA A 643 -6.48 9.83 -22.94
CA ALA A 643 -5.47 8.98 -22.31
C ALA A 643 -4.61 9.77 -21.32
N GLY A 644 -4.12 10.96 -21.72
CA GLY A 644 -3.37 11.87 -20.85
C GLY A 644 -4.16 12.29 -19.60
N ALA A 645 -5.47 12.49 -19.73
CA ALA A 645 -6.37 12.75 -18.61
C ALA A 645 -6.45 11.57 -17.63
N TYR A 646 -6.45 10.32 -18.09
CA TYR A 646 -6.43 9.16 -17.19
C TYR A 646 -5.08 8.97 -16.51
N LEU A 647 -3.98 9.18 -17.24
CA LEU A 647 -2.63 9.13 -16.68
C LEU A 647 -2.43 10.19 -15.60
N THR A 648 -2.94 11.41 -15.79
CA THR A 648 -2.84 12.46 -14.78
C THR A 648 -3.62 12.11 -13.50
N ILE A 649 -4.79 11.46 -13.59
CA ILE A 649 -5.48 10.91 -12.39
C ILE A 649 -4.61 9.88 -11.69
N ARG A 650 -3.98 8.98 -12.46
CA ARG A 650 -3.12 7.92 -11.94
C ARG A 650 -1.88 8.47 -11.22
N VAL A 651 -1.26 9.51 -11.77
CA VAL A 651 -0.11 10.22 -11.16
C VAL A 651 -0.51 10.94 -9.87
N ILE A 652 -1.69 11.56 -9.85
CA ILE A 652 -2.25 12.17 -8.65
C ILE A 652 -2.49 11.09 -7.59
N GLY A 653 -3.03 9.93 -7.98
CA GLY A 653 -3.24 8.78 -7.09
C GLY A 653 -4.04 9.18 -5.84
N LYS A 654 -3.65 8.65 -4.67
CA LYS A 654 -4.28 8.99 -3.38
C LYS A 654 -3.89 10.38 -2.83
N LYS A 655 -3.03 11.14 -3.52
CA LYS A 655 -2.51 12.44 -3.03
C LYS A 655 -3.55 13.56 -3.03
N ALA A 656 -4.64 13.39 -3.77
CA ALA A 656 -5.79 14.30 -3.73
C ALA A 656 -7.10 13.49 -3.68
N SER A 657 -8.14 14.08 -3.11
CA SER A 657 -9.46 13.44 -3.11
C SER A 657 -10.04 13.35 -4.53
N ALA A 658 -10.86 12.32 -4.80
CA ALA A 658 -11.58 12.21 -6.08
C ALA A 658 -12.53 13.40 -6.32
N ILE A 659 -13.02 14.03 -5.24
CA ILE A 659 -13.85 15.24 -5.27
C ILE A 659 -13.03 16.43 -5.77
N SER A 660 -11.81 16.62 -5.26
CA SER A 660 -10.93 17.70 -5.71
C SER A 660 -10.59 17.57 -7.20
N ILE A 661 -10.32 16.35 -7.68
CA ILE A 661 -10.10 16.11 -9.11
C ILE A 661 -11.35 16.49 -9.92
N ALA A 662 -12.54 16.11 -9.45
CA ALA A 662 -13.80 16.45 -10.10
C ALA A 662 -14.06 17.97 -10.14
N VAL A 663 -13.73 18.70 -9.07
CA VAL A 663 -13.84 20.16 -9.02
C VAL A 663 -13.00 20.82 -10.10
N TRP A 664 -11.74 20.41 -10.26
CA TRP A 664 -10.87 20.98 -11.29
C TRP A 664 -11.34 20.67 -12.71
N PHE A 665 -11.82 19.44 -12.95
CA PHE A 665 -12.44 19.07 -14.22
C PHE A 665 -13.67 19.92 -14.54
N HIS A 666 -14.62 20.03 -13.61
CA HIS A 666 -15.85 20.79 -13.82
C HIS A 666 -15.61 22.30 -13.90
N THR A 667 -14.61 22.83 -13.19
CA THR A 667 -14.20 24.24 -13.31
C THR A 667 -13.65 24.52 -14.71
N ALA A 668 -12.76 23.68 -15.22
CA ALA A 668 -12.23 23.81 -16.58
C ALA A 668 -13.36 23.69 -17.62
N ALA A 669 -14.22 22.67 -17.49
CA ALA A 669 -15.34 22.43 -18.40
C ALA A 669 -16.37 23.58 -18.41
N LEU A 670 -16.70 24.14 -17.24
CA LEU A 670 -17.61 25.29 -17.13
C LEU A 670 -17.00 26.55 -17.74
N THR A 671 -15.73 26.83 -17.42
CA THR A 671 -15.00 27.99 -17.96
C THR A 671 -14.98 27.92 -19.48
N HIS A 672 -14.65 26.76 -20.01
CA HIS A 672 -14.60 26.52 -21.44
C HIS A 672 -15.97 26.67 -22.13
N ALA A 673 -16.99 25.98 -21.64
CA ALA A 673 -18.33 26.04 -22.22
C ALA A 673 -18.93 27.46 -22.17
N SER A 674 -18.64 28.22 -21.10
CA SER A 674 -19.07 29.62 -20.97
C SER A 674 -18.47 30.53 -22.04
N ILE A 675 -17.23 30.29 -22.46
CA ILE A 675 -16.59 31.03 -23.56
C ILE A 675 -17.38 30.82 -24.86
N PHE A 676 -17.67 29.57 -25.23
CA PHE A 676 -18.40 29.26 -26.45
C PHE A 676 -19.83 29.82 -26.46
N LEU A 677 -20.51 29.76 -25.31
CA LEU A 677 -21.84 30.36 -25.17
C LEU A 677 -21.81 31.89 -25.29
N ALA A 678 -20.79 32.56 -24.74
CA ALA A 678 -20.63 34.01 -24.88
C ALA A 678 -20.44 34.45 -26.34
N PHE A 679 -19.80 33.61 -27.16
CA PHE A 679 -19.63 33.85 -28.60
C PHE A 679 -20.80 33.32 -29.45
N GLY A 680 -21.83 32.72 -28.85
CA GLY A 680 -22.98 32.16 -29.56
C GLY A 680 -22.62 31.03 -30.52
N TRP A 681 -21.56 30.27 -30.24
CA TRP A 681 -21.05 29.21 -31.11
C TRP A 681 -21.49 27.80 -30.64
N PRO A 682 -21.96 26.91 -31.53
CA PRO A 682 -22.25 27.14 -32.95
C PRO A 682 -23.59 27.87 -33.18
N ARG A 683 -24.39 28.06 -32.13
CA ARG A 683 -25.65 28.79 -32.15
C ARG A 683 -25.91 29.48 -30.79
N PRO A 684 -26.79 30.50 -30.74
CA PRO A 684 -27.17 31.16 -29.50
C PRO A 684 -27.81 30.21 -28.50
N ALA A 685 -27.63 30.49 -27.21
CA ALA A 685 -28.26 29.75 -26.12
C ALA A 685 -29.79 29.91 -26.14
N VAL A 686 -30.51 28.83 -25.85
CA VAL A 686 -31.97 28.78 -25.79
C VAL A 686 -32.40 28.48 -24.36
N TRP A 687 -33.41 29.19 -23.88
CA TRP A 687 -33.89 28.98 -22.52
C TRP A 687 -34.57 27.60 -22.38
N PRO A 688 -34.15 26.74 -21.42
CA PRO A 688 -34.71 25.41 -21.27
C PRO A 688 -36.16 25.41 -20.76
N THR A 689 -36.97 24.46 -21.22
CA THR A 689 -38.32 24.20 -20.67
C THR A 689 -38.25 23.51 -19.29
N LEU A 690 -39.39 23.34 -18.60
CA LEU A 690 -39.42 22.63 -17.32
C LEU A 690 -38.91 21.18 -17.46
N LEU A 691 -39.29 20.48 -18.53
CA LEU A 691 -38.82 19.12 -18.80
C LEU A 691 -37.31 19.11 -19.07
N ASP A 692 -36.81 20.09 -19.81
CA ASP A 692 -35.38 20.24 -20.08
C ASP A 692 -34.59 20.48 -18.80
N TRP A 693 -35.08 21.33 -17.88
CA TRP A 693 -34.45 21.57 -16.58
C TRP A 693 -34.38 20.30 -15.72
N VAL A 694 -35.44 19.49 -15.72
CA VAL A 694 -35.45 18.19 -15.02
C VAL A 694 -34.41 17.25 -15.62
N CYS A 695 -34.34 17.15 -16.95
CA CYS A 695 -33.37 16.31 -17.63
C CYS A 695 -31.94 16.80 -17.40
N LEU A 696 -31.68 18.11 -17.49
CA LEU A 696 -30.38 18.73 -17.22
C LEU A 696 -29.91 18.49 -15.77
N ALA A 697 -30.82 18.58 -14.79
CA ALA A 697 -30.51 18.25 -13.40
C ALA A 697 -30.16 16.77 -13.22
N ALA A 698 -30.92 15.86 -13.84
CA ALA A 698 -30.65 14.42 -13.80
C ALA A 698 -29.32 14.06 -14.49
N ILE A 699 -28.99 14.72 -15.61
CA ILE A 699 -27.69 14.60 -16.29
C ILE A 699 -26.56 15.06 -15.37
N ALA A 700 -26.73 16.19 -14.66
CA ALA A 700 -25.74 16.72 -13.72
C ALA A 700 -25.46 15.76 -12.56
N ILE A 701 -26.51 15.26 -11.90
CA ILE A 701 -26.39 14.32 -10.77
C ILE A 701 -25.67 13.04 -11.22
N SER A 702 -26.12 12.46 -12.33
CA SER A 702 -25.53 11.23 -12.88
C SER A 702 -24.07 11.45 -13.30
N SER A 703 -23.78 12.56 -13.99
CA SER A 703 -22.42 12.88 -14.43
C SER A 703 -21.47 13.17 -13.27
N PHE A 704 -21.95 13.82 -12.22
CA PHE A 704 -21.19 14.07 -10.99
C PHE A 704 -20.81 12.75 -10.29
N ALA A 705 -21.81 11.89 -10.05
CA ALA A 705 -21.57 10.58 -9.45
C ALA A 705 -20.61 9.73 -10.28
N ALA A 706 -20.81 9.70 -11.61
CA ALA A 706 -19.95 9.00 -12.55
C ALA A 706 -18.52 9.53 -12.52
N ASN A 707 -18.31 10.85 -12.48
CA ASN A 707 -16.98 11.44 -12.47
C ASN A 707 -16.20 11.13 -11.20
N ILE A 708 -16.86 11.18 -10.03
CA ILE A 708 -16.24 10.80 -8.75
C ILE A 708 -15.78 9.34 -8.79
N LEU A 709 -16.66 8.43 -9.23
CA LEU A 709 -16.34 7.01 -9.32
C LEU A 709 -15.24 6.74 -10.34
N LEU A 710 -15.26 7.42 -11.49
CA LEU A 710 -14.21 7.31 -12.51
C LEU A 710 -12.85 7.75 -11.95
N ASN A 711 -12.79 8.92 -11.31
CA ASN A 711 -11.57 9.45 -10.71
C ASN A 711 -11.04 8.49 -9.64
N ARG A 712 -11.92 8.03 -8.74
CA ARG A 712 -11.56 7.04 -7.71
C ARG A 712 -11.03 5.75 -8.33
N GLY A 713 -11.66 5.31 -9.40
CA GLY A 713 -11.28 4.15 -10.20
C GLY A 713 -9.83 4.22 -10.69
N PHE A 714 -9.49 5.26 -11.44
CA PHE A 714 -8.14 5.46 -12.00
C PHE A 714 -7.07 5.83 -10.96
N GLN A 715 -7.46 6.29 -9.77
CA GLN A 715 -6.51 6.45 -8.66
C GLN A 715 -6.01 5.11 -8.12
N ILE A 716 -6.85 4.07 -8.18
CA ILE A 716 -6.57 2.74 -7.62
C ILE A 716 -6.07 1.78 -8.70
N GLU A 717 -6.78 1.72 -9.82
CA GLU A 717 -6.57 0.74 -10.89
C GLU A 717 -5.38 1.12 -11.77
N ASN A 718 -4.72 0.11 -12.34
CA ASN A 718 -3.76 0.31 -13.43
C ASN A 718 -4.45 1.06 -14.59
N ALA A 719 -3.75 2.00 -15.23
CA ALA A 719 -4.38 2.87 -16.23
C ALA A 719 -4.86 2.09 -17.48
N ALA A 720 -4.11 1.08 -17.91
CA ALA A 720 -4.50 0.20 -19.01
C ALA A 720 -5.75 -0.62 -18.65
N VAL A 721 -5.77 -1.21 -17.44
CA VAL A 721 -6.92 -1.97 -16.94
C VAL A 721 -8.16 -1.08 -16.81
N GLY A 722 -8.00 0.10 -16.19
CA GLY A 722 -9.10 1.04 -15.98
C GLY A 722 -9.69 1.56 -17.29
N SER A 723 -8.86 1.90 -18.28
CA SER A 723 -9.35 2.35 -19.59
C SER A 723 -10.04 1.24 -20.38
N ALA A 724 -9.58 -0.01 -20.28
CA ALA A 724 -10.27 -1.17 -20.84
C ALA A 724 -11.63 -1.38 -20.17
N VAL A 725 -11.72 -1.40 -18.84
CA VAL A 725 -12.99 -1.52 -18.12
C VAL A 725 -13.95 -0.39 -18.49
N ASN A 726 -13.46 0.83 -18.72
CA ASN A 726 -14.30 1.95 -19.12
C ASN A 726 -15.01 1.73 -20.47
N THR A 727 -14.50 0.84 -21.33
CA THR A 727 -15.17 0.48 -22.60
C THR A 727 -16.52 -0.23 -22.41
N THR A 728 -16.79 -0.77 -21.21
CA THR A 728 -18.10 -1.33 -20.85
C THR A 728 -19.24 -0.31 -20.96
N GLN A 729 -18.94 0.99 -21.00
CA GLN A 729 -19.90 2.05 -21.31
C GLN A 729 -20.71 1.75 -22.59
N VAL A 730 -20.05 1.21 -23.62
CA VAL A 730 -20.70 0.83 -24.90
C VAL A 730 -21.75 -0.26 -24.69
N ILE A 731 -21.40 -1.28 -23.89
CA ILE A 731 -22.30 -2.38 -23.54
C ILE A 731 -23.51 -1.83 -22.78
N TYR A 732 -23.28 -1.01 -21.76
CA TYR A 732 -24.38 -0.43 -20.98
C TYR A 732 -25.27 0.47 -21.82
N SER A 733 -24.70 1.25 -22.75
CA SER A 733 -25.48 2.08 -23.67
C SER A 733 -26.36 1.22 -24.58
N HIS A 734 -25.85 0.10 -25.08
CA HIS A 734 -26.61 -0.84 -25.91
C HIS A 734 -27.75 -1.50 -25.12
N ILE A 735 -27.47 -1.95 -23.89
CA ILE A 735 -28.49 -2.53 -22.99
C ILE A 735 -29.59 -1.52 -22.68
N ILE A 736 -29.24 -0.27 -22.38
CA ILE A 736 -30.22 0.80 -22.13
C ILE A 736 -31.05 1.07 -23.40
N GLY A 737 -30.43 1.07 -24.58
CA GLY A 737 -31.13 1.17 -25.87
C GLY A 737 -32.20 0.08 -26.05
N ILE A 738 -31.88 -1.16 -25.72
CA ILE A 738 -32.82 -2.28 -25.85
C ILE A 738 -33.92 -2.20 -24.76
N VAL A 739 -33.52 -2.02 -23.50
CA VAL A 739 -34.43 -2.16 -22.35
C VAL A 739 -35.34 -0.94 -22.18
N VAL A 740 -34.79 0.26 -22.32
CA VAL A 740 -35.50 1.51 -22.03
C VAL A 740 -36.15 2.08 -23.29
N LEU A 741 -35.53 1.84 -24.45
CA LEU A 741 -35.92 2.50 -25.71
C LEU A 741 -36.46 1.51 -26.75
N HIS A 742 -36.57 0.23 -26.38
CA HIS A 742 -37.13 -0.85 -27.21
C HIS A 742 -36.50 -0.96 -28.60
N GLU A 743 -35.19 -0.68 -28.69
CA GLU A 743 -34.41 -0.84 -29.93
C GLU A 743 -34.19 -2.34 -30.25
N GLU A 744 -34.27 -2.73 -31.52
CA GLU A 744 -34.08 -4.12 -31.95
C GLU A 744 -32.64 -4.64 -31.71
N ILE A 745 -32.50 -5.95 -31.50
CA ILE A 745 -31.20 -6.56 -31.26
C ILE A 745 -30.58 -6.96 -32.60
N SER A 746 -29.45 -6.34 -32.94
CA SER A 746 -28.65 -6.80 -34.07
C SER A 746 -27.61 -7.85 -33.62
N TRP A 747 -27.57 -9.00 -34.29
CA TRP A 747 -26.63 -10.09 -33.99
C TRP A 747 -25.15 -9.65 -34.01
N ILE A 748 -24.79 -8.73 -34.90
CA ILE A 748 -23.43 -8.18 -34.98
C ILE A 748 -23.13 -7.27 -33.77
N GLY A 749 -24.13 -6.54 -33.26
CA GLY A 749 -24.00 -5.74 -32.03
C GLY A 749 -23.83 -6.62 -30.78
N ALA A 750 -24.57 -7.74 -30.71
CA ALA A 750 -24.41 -8.73 -29.64
C ALA A 750 -23.02 -9.38 -29.66
N LEU A 751 -22.49 -9.70 -30.85
CA LEU A 751 -21.12 -10.20 -31.01
C LEU A 751 -20.08 -9.17 -30.53
N GLY A 752 -20.25 -7.89 -30.90
CA GLY A 752 -19.37 -6.81 -30.44
C GLY A 752 -19.39 -6.63 -28.92
N ALA A 753 -20.57 -6.71 -28.28
CA ALA A 753 -20.71 -6.66 -26.82
C ALA A 753 -20.03 -7.84 -26.11
N LEU A 754 -20.12 -9.05 -26.68
CA LEU A 754 -19.41 -10.24 -26.18
C LEU A 754 -17.89 -10.07 -26.29
N MET A 755 -17.39 -9.52 -27.39
CA MET A 755 -15.96 -9.24 -27.58
C MET A 755 -15.44 -8.22 -26.56
N ILE A 756 -16.17 -7.11 -26.33
CA ILE A 756 -15.80 -6.13 -25.30
C ILE A 756 -15.77 -6.79 -23.92
N THR A 757 -16.78 -7.60 -23.58
CA THR A 757 -16.82 -8.32 -22.29
C THR A 757 -15.64 -9.28 -22.15
N GLY A 758 -15.34 -10.06 -23.19
CA GLY A 758 -14.19 -10.97 -23.20
C GLY A 758 -12.85 -10.25 -23.07
N GLY A 759 -12.67 -9.13 -23.77
CA GLY A 759 -11.50 -8.28 -23.66
C GLY A 759 -11.32 -7.73 -22.25
N VAL A 760 -12.37 -7.18 -21.64
CA VAL A 760 -12.35 -6.70 -20.24
C VAL A 760 -12.04 -7.84 -19.26
N CYS A 761 -12.60 -9.03 -19.45
CA CYS A 761 -12.30 -10.20 -18.60
C CYS A 761 -10.83 -10.63 -18.70
N ILE A 762 -10.24 -10.63 -19.90
CA ILE A 762 -8.82 -10.95 -20.10
C ILE A 762 -7.94 -9.98 -19.29
N VAL A 763 -8.24 -8.69 -19.38
CA VAL A 763 -7.48 -7.64 -18.68
C VAL A 763 -7.71 -7.69 -17.15
N ALA A 764 -8.94 -7.93 -16.69
CA ALA A 764 -9.28 -7.96 -15.27
C ALA A 764 -8.78 -9.22 -14.52
N LEU A 765 -8.71 -10.38 -15.19
CA LEU A 765 -8.25 -11.64 -14.59
C LEU A 765 -6.73 -11.68 -14.39
N GLU A 766 -5.97 -10.95 -15.20
CA GLU A 766 -4.52 -10.83 -15.03
C GLU A 766 -4.15 -10.05 -13.77
N ASN A 767 -4.87 -8.95 -13.48
CA ASN A 767 -4.55 -8.12 -12.32
C ASN A 767 -4.79 -8.86 -10.99
N ARG A 768 -5.76 -9.79 -10.95
CA ARG A 768 -6.00 -10.68 -9.79
C ARG A 768 -4.87 -11.70 -9.57
N ARG A 769 -4.17 -12.12 -10.62
CA ARG A 769 -3.01 -13.02 -10.47
C ARG A 769 -1.79 -12.26 -9.97
N SER A 770 -1.49 -11.07 -10.50
CA SER A 770 -0.38 -10.27 -9.97
C SER A 770 -0.59 -9.85 -8.51
N THR A 771 -1.81 -9.45 -8.10
CA THR A 771 -2.09 -9.17 -6.68
C THR A 771 -2.13 -10.42 -5.80
N ALA A 772 -2.51 -11.59 -6.33
CA ALA A 772 -2.41 -12.86 -5.59
C ALA A 772 -0.95 -13.30 -5.40
N THR A 773 -0.04 -12.96 -6.32
CA THR A 773 1.40 -13.21 -6.13
C THR A 773 2.04 -12.21 -5.15
N THR A 774 1.49 -11.00 -5.01
CA THR A 774 1.97 -10.00 -4.02
C THR A 774 1.25 -10.05 -2.66
N VAL A 775 0.13 -10.77 -2.54
CA VAL A 775 -0.64 -10.97 -1.28
C VAL A 775 -0.85 -12.46 -0.97
N GLY A 776 0.03 -13.32 -1.49
CA GLY A 776 -0.02 -14.77 -1.30
C GLY A 776 0.34 -15.23 0.11
N VAL A 777 -0.49 -14.89 1.10
CA VAL A 777 -0.82 -15.84 2.16
C VAL A 777 -1.51 -16.99 1.44
N GLY A 778 -0.85 -18.15 1.40
CA GLY A 778 -1.43 -19.36 0.83
C GLY A 778 -2.78 -19.64 1.46
N THR A 779 -3.86 -19.44 0.70
CA THR A 779 -5.13 -20.10 0.96
C THR A 779 -4.91 -21.59 0.74
N ILE A 780 -4.46 -22.27 1.79
CA ILE A 780 -4.64 -23.70 1.92
C ILE A 780 -6.15 -23.91 1.94
N LYS A 781 -6.65 -24.55 0.89
CA LYS A 781 -7.95 -25.22 0.93
C LYS A 781 -7.85 -26.24 2.06
N VAL A 782 -8.46 -25.94 3.21
CA VAL A 782 -8.63 -26.93 4.28
C VAL A 782 -9.69 -27.91 3.79
N GLU A 783 -9.26 -28.91 3.01
CA GLU A 783 -9.99 -30.18 2.98
C GLU A 783 -9.74 -30.85 4.32
N ARG A 784 -10.84 -31.03 5.07
CA ARG A 784 -10.89 -31.80 6.32
C ARG A 784 -10.24 -33.17 6.08
N SER A 785 -9.08 -33.42 6.67
CA SER A 785 -8.53 -34.77 6.80
C SER A 785 -8.67 -35.25 8.24
N GLN A 786 -9.60 -36.17 8.42
CA GLN A 786 -9.85 -36.95 9.63
C GLN A 786 -8.84 -38.11 9.72
N ALA A 787 -7.54 -37.81 9.53
CA ALA A 787 -6.48 -38.79 9.34
C ALA A 787 -5.23 -38.51 10.21
N LEU A 788 -5.45 -38.03 11.44
CA LEU A 788 -4.40 -37.82 12.45
C LEU A 788 -4.61 -38.70 13.70
N LEU A 789 -5.36 -39.79 13.56
CA LEU A 789 -5.58 -40.76 14.64
C LEU A 789 -4.97 -42.15 14.41
N ASP A 790 -4.49 -42.49 13.21
CA ASP A 790 -3.83 -43.77 12.98
C ASP A 790 -2.41 -43.56 12.47
N GLY A 791 -1.44 -43.69 13.38
CA GLY A 791 -0.02 -43.49 13.14
C GLY A 791 0.57 -44.50 12.17
N THR A 792 0.67 -44.13 10.90
CA THR A 792 1.47 -44.85 9.90
C THR A 792 2.19 -43.86 8.97
N GLU A 793 3.49 -44.08 8.77
CA GLU A 793 4.37 -43.28 7.91
C GLU A 793 3.88 -43.23 6.46
N MET A 794 3.91 -42.04 5.85
CA MET A 794 3.76 -41.89 4.39
C MET A 794 5.11 -41.57 3.73
N VAL A 795 5.59 -42.53 2.95
CA VAL A 795 6.57 -42.33 1.88
C VAL A 795 5.83 -41.69 0.70
N LEU A 796 6.23 -40.47 0.31
CA LEU A 796 5.68 -39.78 -0.87
C LEU A 796 6.63 -39.95 -2.07
N THR A 797 6.33 -40.91 -2.94
CA THR A 797 6.87 -40.97 -4.31
C THR A 797 6.02 -40.10 -5.23
N GLY A 798 6.57 -39.02 -5.77
CA GLY A 798 5.92 -38.22 -6.81
C GLY A 798 6.45 -38.62 -8.18
N ASN A 799 5.57 -39.08 -9.08
CA ASN A 799 5.90 -39.30 -10.50
C ASN A 799 5.17 -38.29 -11.38
N TYR A 800 5.97 -37.49 -12.10
CA TYR A 800 5.57 -36.71 -13.26
C TYR A 800 5.53 -37.62 -14.50
N HIS A 801 4.47 -37.52 -15.30
CA HIS A 801 4.38 -38.17 -16.60
C HIS A 801 5.33 -37.51 -17.62
N SER A 802 6.26 -38.29 -18.15
CA SER A 802 6.86 -38.12 -19.48
C SER A 802 6.69 -39.43 -20.28
N ARG A 803 6.50 -39.29 -21.60
CA ARG A 803 6.25 -40.37 -22.57
C ARG A 803 7.44 -41.34 -22.68
N GLY A 804 7.16 -42.64 -22.82
CA GLY A 804 8.10 -43.65 -23.32
C GLY A 804 7.65 -45.10 -23.05
N GLU A 805 7.25 -45.77 -24.13
CA GLU A 805 7.05 -47.20 -24.42
C GLU A 805 7.56 -48.35 -23.50
N LEU A 806 6.79 -49.47 -23.57
CA LEU A 806 7.09 -50.91 -23.40
C LEU A 806 6.86 -51.65 -22.05
N ASP A 807 5.74 -52.40 -22.05
CA ASP A 807 5.57 -53.86 -21.86
C ASP A 807 5.63 -54.61 -20.49
N HIS A 808 4.69 -55.58 -20.43
CA HIS A 808 4.51 -56.80 -19.60
C HIS A 808 3.96 -56.81 -18.14
N ASP A 809 2.75 -57.41 -18.05
CA ASP A 809 2.22 -58.50 -17.17
C ASP A 809 2.71 -58.72 -15.73
N ASP A 810 1.75 -58.75 -14.79
CA ASP A 810 1.25 -59.93 -14.01
C ASP A 810 0.49 -59.43 -12.75
N ARG A 811 -0.83 -59.66 -12.61
CA ARG A 811 -1.54 -60.79 -11.97
C ARG A 811 -1.51 -60.85 -10.42
N ASP A 812 -2.74 -60.74 -9.88
CA ASP A 812 -3.33 -61.38 -8.69
C ASP A 812 -2.64 -61.32 -7.31
N ILE A 813 -3.40 -60.91 -6.29
CA ILE A 813 -3.96 -61.84 -5.28
C ILE A 813 -4.97 -61.11 -4.36
N SER A 814 -6.07 -61.82 -4.13
CA SER A 814 -7.28 -61.46 -3.40
C SER A 814 -7.23 -61.70 -1.89
N ALA A 815 -7.93 -60.82 -1.16
CA ALA A 815 -8.86 -61.11 -0.06
C ALA A 815 -8.68 -62.40 0.75
N GLN A 816 -7.98 -62.30 1.89
CA GLN A 816 -8.19 -63.17 3.05
C GLN A 816 -7.56 -62.52 4.28
N GLU A 817 -8.36 -61.81 5.09
CA GLU A 817 -8.14 -61.58 6.54
C GLU A 817 -9.16 -60.59 7.15
N ARG A 818 -10.45 -60.75 6.80
CA ARG A 818 -11.56 -60.21 7.60
C ARG A 818 -12.30 -61.36 8.26
N ARG A 819 -11.84 -61.80 9.42
CA ARG A 819 -12.66 -62.39 10.52
C ARG A 819 -11.77 -62.92 11.63
N GLY A 820 -11.67 -62.16 12.72
CA GLY A 820 -11.12 -62.64 13.97
C GLY A 820 -11.44 -61.65 15.08
N LEU A 821 -12.31 -62.08 16.00
CA LEU A 821 -12.51 -61.55 17.36
C LEU A 821 -13.53 -60.41 17.52
N LEU A 822 -14.78 -60.87 17.68
CA LEU A 822 -15.84 -60.24 18.46
C LEU A 822 -15.92 -61.00 19.80
N LEU A 823 -16.25 -60.27 20.88
CA LEU A 823 -16.77 -60.71 22.19
C LEU A 823 -15.78 -60.96 23.34
N GLN A 824 -15.73 -60.01 24.28
CA GLN A 824 -15.99 -60.31 25.69
C GLN A 824 -16.55 -59.08 26.43
N GLN A 825 -17.65 -59.33 27.15
CA GLN A 825 -18.37 -58.43 28.06
C GLN A 825 -17.50 -58.03 29.26
N THR A 826 -17.78 -56.87 29.86
CA THR A 826 -18.42 -56.76 31.20
C THR A 826 -18.75 -55.31 31.51
N ASP A 827 -20.04 -55.05 31.74
CA ASP A 827 -20.56 -53.89 32.47
C ASP A 827 -20.21 -54.00 33.97
N GLY A 828 -20.01 -52.87 34.62
CA GLY A 828 -19.81 -52.73 36.06
C GLY A 828 -20.19 -51.33 36.53
N ASP A 829 -21.36 -51.24 37.14
CA ASP A 829 -22.03 -50.07 37.69
C ASP A 829 -21.37 -49.55 38.99
N GLY A 830 -21.57 -48.25 39.32
CA GLY A 830 -21.44 -47.76 40.69
C GLY A 830 -20.53 -46.54 40.98
N GLY A 831 -21.15 -45.37 41.18
CA GLY A 831 -21.01 -44.65 42.46
C GLY A 831 -20.09 -43.42 42.58
N VAL A 832 -20.74 -42.26 42.73
CA VAL A 832 -20.46 -41.15 43.69
C VAL A 832 -19.12 -40.40 43.62
N GLY A 833 -19.18 -39.07 43.43
CA GLY A 833 -18.04 -38.20 43.74
C GLY A 833 -18.16 -36.73 43.36
N GLU A 834 -19.12 -36.03 43.96
CA GLU A 834 -19.14 -34.56 44.02
C GLU A 834 -17.91 -34.06 44.81
N LYS A 835 -17.04 -33.19 44.25
CA LYS A 835 -16.15 -32.32 45.04
C LYS A 835 -15.61 -31.11 44.26
N ARG A 836 -16.24 -29.98 44.56
CA ARG A 836 -15.76 -28.60 44.76
C ARG A 836 -14.23 -28.31 44.79
N TYR A 837 -13.91 -27.18 44.15
CA TYR A 837 -12.88 -26.14 44.43
C TYR A 837 -11.39 -26.51 44.40
N LYS A 838 -10.64 -25.86 43.49
CA LYS A 838 -9.90 -24.63 43.80
C LYS A 838 -9.52 -23.87 42.54
#